data_AF-A0A8C0IDT2-F1
#
_entry.id   AF-A0A8C0IDT2-F1
#
_cell.length_a   1.000
_cell.length_b   1.000
_cell.length_c   1.000
_cell.angle_alpha   90.00
_cell.angle_beta   90.00
_cell.angle_gamma   90.00
#
_symmetry.space_group_name_H-M   'P 1'
#
loop_
_entity.id
_entity.type
_entity.pdbx_description
1 polymer ?
#
loop_
_entity_poly.entity_id
_entity_poly.type
_entity_poly.pdbx_seq_one_letter_code
_entity_poly.pdbx_strand_id
1 'polypeptide(L)'
;STRFDSLELQRTAVQDLVCDHSLPPAWYRFMIDNRPAEMPTKCVEMNKCGTQAPVWLSLKSESLPVPGESKRLTACATWQVFFGGSKDCCLFRIPITVRNCGEFFVYLLQPTQGCMGYCAEGCVSGECKADGLCQNKLTSLALQPVITPELVQDRVHLRCTYSHPSSKPRLQYAVVWSRLSTPGKKEQIQRDTTLQSFSYIEMNGVNLRLGDTVFCTVTAFTRDPPEQQSLPEESKGFYAGIKFSPESLQVAEDGKEHVLTVLSTIPIACPGHDDSCKITLQLIYLKEHYSQLPWPPNIALSACQVDLLRAPCSESSCAAATLTVTAVTDFAQDGNRISRIRAEPVGWRDLLWRAYTPKDVTVQDLPTGNCYSFTDPHIITFDGWRYDNYKIGTFLLCQSMSRAFEVHVRQWDCGGHRSATACNCGVAAREGGDTVVLDTCNGHFRESRPHLAIKSTEASPHVKILKSYGGRKITILFPSGAFVRADVSEWGMGLTVRTPGSDFNSTRGLCGLFDGISHNDLSNVPEEDFIEEWRIPPGKSLFDRSSAPSEGKQRKNYCRCQKESTMSVPVVNMLNASQTPFPQSSGCHYDHVDYTSAIPYLDVTSEFVTHTEIESTLRKDEKVLTKSFDQRYLPKSVQKRGRPEDQLNRLAHNVSLKNNGSFNSTKPTEDLRREKRQDDYYEYSSFHPLHGPNQRDSESIAYFFPEDYFEGIRTKLPLTWPTPNGLTATKAQEICHQILANSTIGLVCKGLLGKQMDEVIDICLLDLQLKDDVAWVGALIALLENECERRVLGNRNREFHVGNQPSATQEEILTVLRCPAFCNGNGQCTELGCQCFEDHSSYDCNIAKSK
;
A
#
# COMPACT_ATOMS: atom_id res chain seq x y z
N SER A 1 26.41 -66.51 -0.64
CA SER A 1 25.86 -65.31 0.08
C SER A 1 26.43 -65.24 1.49
N THR A 2 26.96 -64.09 1.96
CA THR A 2 27.77 -64.00 3.21
C THR A 2 27.66 -62.66 3.95
N ARG A 3 26.45 -62.22 4.32
CA ARG A 3 26.27 -61.13 5.31
C ARG A 3 26.54 -61.64 6.73
N PHE A 4 27.78 -61.54 7.18
CA PHE A 4 28.15 -61.78 8.58
C PHE A 4 28.29 -60.46 9.36
N ASP A 5 27.78 -60.45 10.59
CA ASP A 5 27.82 -59.29 11.49
C ASP A 5 28.93 -59.44 12.55
N SER A 6 29.60 -58.31 12.83
CA SER A 6 30.63 -58.14 13.85
C SER A 6 30.17 -58.50 15.28
N LEU A 7 28.87 -58.49 15.56
CA LEU A 7 28.31 -58.85 16.87
C LEU A 7 28.28 -60.37 17.14
N GLU A 8 28.33 -61.21 16.12
CA GLU A 8 28.34 -62.68 16.29
C GLU A 8 29.75 -63.20 16.60
N LEU A 9 30.77 -62.66 15.91
CA LEU A 9 32.18 -63.05 16.09
C LEU A 9 32.76 -62.76 17.49
N GLN A 10 32.12 -61.89 18.29
CA GLN A 10 32.48 -61.67 19.70
C GLN A 10 31.84 -62.69 20.66
N ARG A 11 30.97 -63.59 20.17
CA ARG A 11 30.26 -64.59 20.99
C ARG A 11 30.61 -66.04 20.62
N THR A 12 31.08 -66.29 19.41
CA THR A 12 31.61 -67.60 18.99
C THR A 12 33.01 -67.83 19.53
N ALA A 13 33.32 -69.06 19.95
CA ALA A 13 34.66 -69.45 20.35
C ALA A 13 35.64 -69.44 19.14
N VAL A 14 36.94 -69.54 19.44
CA VAL A 14 38.08 -69.32 18.52
C VAL A 14 38.19 -70.30 17.33
N GLN A 15 37.20 -71.18 17.12
CA GLN A 15 37.28 -72.31 16.18
C GLN A 15 36.74 -72.05 14.77
N ASP A 16 35.86 -71.06 14.57
CA ASP A 16 35.21 -70.77 13.27
C ASP A 16 35.78 -69.52 12.53
N LEU A 17 37.06 -69.20 12.77
CA LEU A 17 37.77 -68.10 12.10
C LEU A 17 38.62 -68.60 10.93
N VAL A 18 38.46 -67.97 9.75
CA VAL A 18 39.26 -68.27 8.56
C VAL A 18 40.66 -67.68 8.71
N CYS A 19 41.67 -68.54 8.77
CA CYS A 19 43.08 -68.20 8.94
C CYS A 19 43.96 -68.87 7.86
N ASP A 20 44.41 -68.12 6.85
CA ASP A 20 45.23 -68.61 5.74
C ASP A 20 46.74 -68.72 6.08
N HIS A 21 47.10 -68.80 7.36
CA HIS A 21 48.50 -68.97 7.79
C HIS A 21 49.07 -70.36 7.44
N SER A 22 48.19 -71.33 7.19
CA SER A 22 48.56 -72.70 6.78
C SER A 22 48.45 -72.91 5.26
N LEU A 23 48.12 -71.87 4.49
CA LEU A 23 47.88 -71.97 3.05
C LEU A 23 49.22 -72.20 2.29
N PRO A 24 49.42 -73.34 1.60
CA PRO A 24 50.69 -73.59 0.91
C PRO A 24 50.87 -72.64 -0.29
N PRO A 25 52.11 -72.19 -0.60
CA PRO A 25 52.37 -71.32 -1.76
C PRO A 25 52.01 -72.00 -3.09
N ALA A 26 50.91 -71.57 -3.72
CA ALA A 26 50.36 -72.19 -4.93
C ALA A 26 49.47 -71.21 -5.71
N TRP A 27 49.07 -71.61 -6.92
CA TRP A 27 48.07 -70.88 -7.72
C TRP A 27 46.65 -71.28 -7.32
N TYR A 28 45.89 -70.32 -6.80
CA TYR A 28 44.50 -70.49 -6.37
C TYR A 28 43.52 -69.80 -7.32
N ARG A 29 42.30 -70.33 -7.39
CA ARG A 29 41.14 -69.72 -8.03
C ARG A 29 40.06 -69.58 -6.96
N PHE A 30 39.60 -68.37 -6.68
CA PHE A 30 38.49 -68.19 -5.75
C PHE A 30 37.18 -68.61 -6.42
N MET A 31 36.33 -69.28 -5.64
CA MET A 31 35.03 -69.78 -6.07
C MET A 31 34.00 -69.50 -4.97
N ILE A 32 32.85 -68.93 -5.32
CA ILE A 32 31.73 -68.69 -4.41
C ILE A 32 30.48 -69.27 -5.05
N ASP A 33 29.72 -70.09 -4.31
CA ASP A 33 28.49 -70.72 -4.80
C ASP A 33 28.70 -71.45 -6.17
N ASN A 34 29.85 -72.13 -6.32
CA ASN A 34 30.39 -72.76 -7.54
C ASN A 34 30.61 -71.84 -8.77
N ARG A 35 30.64 -70.52 -8.59
CA ARG A 35 30.97 -69.53 -9.64
C ARG A 35 32.37 -68.93 -9.42
N PRO A 36 33.05 -68.40 -10.45
CA PRO A 36 34.31 -67.69 -10.29
C PRO A 36 34.12 -66.48 -9.38
N ALA A 37 35.11 -66.22 -8.53
CA ALA A 37 35.19 -65.05 -7.66
C ALA A 37 36.59 -64.41 -7.78
N GLU A 38 36.68 -63.15 -7.36
CA GLU A 38 37.90 -62.33 -7.45
C GLU A 38 38.26 -61.76 -6.08
N MET A 39 39.53 -61.40 -5.87
CA MET A 39 39.91 -60.67 -4.66
C MET A 39 39.42 -59.21 -4.73
N PRO A 40 38.73 -58.68 -3.70
CA PRO A 40 38.28 -57.29 -3.69
C PRO A 40 39.41 -56.30 -3.94
N THR A 41 39.18 -55.33 -4.82
CA THR A 41 40.18 -54.31 -5.20
C THR A 41 40.11 -53.03 -4.36
N LYS A 42 39.18 -52.99 -3.40
CA LYS A 42 38.93 -51.89 -2.45
C LYS A 42 39.15 -52.40 -1.02
N CYS A 43 39.46 -51.49 -0.09
CA CYS A 43 39.67 -51.84 1.32
C CYS A 43 38.44 -52.51 1.94
N VAL A 44 38.65 -53.69 2.53
CA VAL A 44 37.62 -54.43 3.28
C VAL A 44 37.76 -54.11 4.77
N GLU A 45 36.66 -53.81 5.45
CA GLU A 45 36.67 -53.55 6.90
C GLU A 45 36.93 -54.81 7.73
N MET A 46 37.59 -54.65 8.89
CA MET A 46 37.87 -55.74 9.84
C MET A 46 36.62 -56.55 10.22
N ASN A 47 36.82 -57.83 10.57
CA ASN A 47 35.73 -58.78 10.91
C ASN A 47 34.76 -59.03 9.74
N LYS A 48 35.28 -59.11 8.52
CA LYS A 48 34.56 -59.50 7.29
C LYS A 48 35.29 -60.65 6.59
N CYS A 49 34.67 -61.25 5.57
CA CYS A 49 35.18 -62.45 4.88
C CYS A 49 35.41 -63.68 5.79
N GLY A 50 34.80 -63.73 6.99
CA GLY A 50 35.00 -64.81 7.97
C GLY A 50 36.31 -64.73 8.75
N THR A 51 37.03 -63.60 8.72
CA THR A 51 38.32 -63.42 9.37
C THR A 51 38.40 -62.08 10.12
N GLN A 52 39.29 -61.97 11.10
CA GLN A 52 39.52 -60.70 11.82
C GLN A 52 40.30 -59.69 10.96
N ALA A 53 41.31 -60.17 10.24
CA ALA A 53 42.19 -59.40 9.36
C ALA A 53 41.94 -59.78 7.88
N PRO A 54 41.00 -59.11 7.19
CA PRO A 54 40.70 -59.40 5.79
C PRO A 54 41.81 -58.90 4.86
N VAL A 55 42.25 -59.78 3.97
CA VAL A 55 43.27 -59.52 2.96
C VAL A 55 42.62 -59.26 1.60
N TRP A 56 42.87 -58.08 1.03
CA TRP A 56 42.32 -57.58 -0.23
C TRP A 56 43.42 -57.18 -1.21
N LEU A 57 43.11 -57.00 -2.50
CA LEU A 57 44.09 -56.73 -3.55
C LEU A 57 44.27 -55.22 -3.78
N SER A 58 45.44 -54.68 -3.42
CA SER A 58 45.71 -53.24 -3.58
C SER A 58 46.30 -52.94 -4.96
N LEU A 59 45.48 -52.29 -5.79
CA LEU A 59 45.86 -51.82 -7.12
C LEU A 59 46.69 -50.53 -7.11
N LYS A 60 46.58 -49.69 -6.07
CA LYS A 60 47.20 -48.34 -5.96
C LYS A 60 46.88 -47.41 -7.15
N SER A 61 47.65 -47.54 -8.23
CA SER A 61 47.54 -46.77 -9.48
C SER A 61 47.74 -47.65 -10.72
N GLU A 62 47.64 -48.97 -10.56
CA GLU A 62 47.90 -49.99 -11.57
C GLU A 62 46.63 -50.77 -11.93
N SER A 63 46.43 -51.09 -13.21
CA SER A 63 45.35 -51.98 -13.63
C SER A 63 45.63 -53.45 -13.27
N LEU A 64 44.55 -54.25 -13.22
CA LEU A 64 44.63 -55.71 -13.32
C LEU A 64 45.28 -56.14 -14.66
N PRO A 65 45.87 -57.36 -14.71
CA PRO A 65 46.46 -57.90 -15.94
C PRO A 65 45.43 -58.16 -17.04
N VAL A 66 45.83 -57.98 -18.30
CA VAL A 66 45.01 -58.32 -19.47
C VAL A 66 44.98 -59.83 -19.73
N PRO A 67 43.97 -60.39 -20.44
CA PRO A 67 43.87 -61.83 -20.67
C PRO A 67 45.16 -62.46 -21.22
N GLY A 68 45.64 -63.51 -20.54
CA GLY A 68 46.91 -64.19 -20.80
C GLY A 68 48.09 -63.70 -19.93
N GLU A 69 48.10 -62.44 -19.53
CA GLU A 69 49.17 -61.78 -18.76
C GLU A 69 49.19 -62.22 -17.28
N SER A 70 50.40 -62.26 -16.69
CA SER A 70 50.61 -62.42 -15.25
C SER A 70 51.37 -61.23 -14.67
N LYS A 71 50.80 -60.57 -13.66
CA LYS A 71 51.29 -59.32 -13.08
C LYS A 71 51.49 -59.44 -11.56
N ARG A 72 52.61 -58.90 -11.05
CA ARG A 72 52.90 -58.84 -9.61
C ARG A 72 52.21 -57.61 -9.01
N LEU A 73 51.45 -57.82 -7.94
CA LEU A 73 50.69 -56.79 -7.22
C LEU A 73 50.95 -56.92 -5.70
N THR A 74 50.31 -56.08 -4.90
CA THR A 74 50.37 -56.15 -3.43
C THR A 74 49.00 -56.49 -2.87
N ALA A 75 48.89 -57.57 -2.11
CA ALA A 75 47.74 -57.80 -1.24
C ALA A 75 47.97 -57.06 0.09
N CYS A 76 46.91 -56.46 0.63
CA CYS A 76 46.92 -55.64 1.84
C CYS A 76 45.99 -56.25 2.88
N ALA A 77 46.40 -56.32 4.14
CA ALA A 77 45.51 -56.66 5.24
C ALA A 77 45.07 -55.40 5.99
N THR A 78 43.76 -55.27 6.21
CA THR A 78 43.18 -54.20 7.02
C THR A 78 43.32 -54.53 8.50
N TRP A 79 43.90 -53.62 9.29
CA TRP A 79 44.00 -53.77 10.74
C TRP A 79 43.97 -52.41 11.46
N GLN A 80 43.64 -52.41 12.75
CA GLN A 80 43.65 -51.22 13.59
C GLN A 80 44.53 -51.44 14.82
N VAL A 81 45.45 -50.51 15.07
CA VAL A 81 46.32 -50.53 16.25
C VAL A 81 45.57 -49.91 17.42
N PHE A 82 45.46 -50.62 18.55
CA PHE A 82 44.59 -50.29 19.69
C PHE A 82 44.90 -48.96 20.42
N PHE A 83 45.92 -48.22 20.01
CA PHE A 83 46.29 -46.90 20.55
C PHE A 83 46.40 -45.79 19.48
N GLY A 84 45.89 -46.04 18.26
CA GLY A 84 45.86 -45.06 17.17
C GLY A 84 44.46 -44.96 16.54
N GLY A 85 43.95 -43.72 16.40
CA GLY A 85 42.60 -43.46 15.86
C GLY A 85 42.42 -43.71 14.36
N SER A 86 43.50 -43.95 13.62
CA SER A 86 43.51 -44.22 12.18
C SER A 86 43.46 -45.73 11.88
N LYS A 87 42.39 -46.19 11.20
CA LYS A 87 42.37 -47.51 10.55
C LYS A 87 43.42 -47.53 9.42
N ASP A 88 44.34 -48.51 9.40
CA ASP A 88 45.22 -48.73 8.23
C ASP A 88 44.68 -49.90 7.40
N CYS A 89 44.18 -49.56 6.20
CA CYS A 89 43.72 -50.52 5.20
C CYS A 89 44.82 -51.41 4.63
N CYS A 90 46.10 -51.11 4.88
CA CYS A 90 47.23 -51.87 4.36
C CYS A 90 48.40 -51.93 5.36
N LEU A 91 48.11 -52.31 6.60
CA LEU A 91 49.13 -52.44 7.65
C LEU A 91 50.14 -53.53 7.29
N PHE A 92 49.64 -54.70 6.89
CA PHE A 92 50.47 -55.80 6.36
C PHE A 92 50.40 -55.82 4.83
N ARG A 93 51.55 -56.06 4.18
CA ARG A 93 51.72 -56.11 2.72
C ARG A 93 52.27 -57.47 2.31
N ILE A 94 51.51 -58.19 1.50
CA ILE A 94 51.82 -59.55 1.04
C ILE A 94 52.06 -59.50 -0.49
N PRO A 95 53.20 -59.97 -1.01
CA PRO A 95 53.45 -59.99 -2.44
C PRO A 95 52.61 -61.08 -3.11
N ILE A 96 51.83 -60.71 -4.12
CA ILE A 96 50.92 -61.61 -4.83
C ILE A 96 51.18 -61.52 -6.34
N THR A 97 51.01 -62.63 -7.07
CA THR A 97 51.02 -62.59 -8.55
C THR A 97 49.65 -62.99 -9.05
N VAL A 98 49.03 -62.14 -9.85
CA VAL A 98 47.70 -62.36 -10.43
C VAL A 98 47.87 -62.67 -11.90
N ARG A 99 47.18 -63.69 -12.42
CA ARG A 99 47.15 -64.00 -13.85
C ARG A 99 45.72 -64.02 -14.35
N ASN A 100 45.47 -63.37 -15.48
CA ASN A 100 44.16 -63.34 -16.12
C ASN A 100 44.03 -64.53 -17.09
N CYS A 101 43.07 -65.42 -16.86
CA CYS A 101 42.80 -66.59 -17.70
C CYS A 101 41.62 -66.36 -18.68
N GLY A 102 41.20 -65.11 -18.89
CA GLY A 102 40.06 -64.73 -19.73
C GLY A 102 38.75 -64.72 -18.97
N GLU A 103 38.27 -65.90 -18.55
CA GLU A 103 36.99 -66.04 -17.82
C GLU A 103 37.12 -65.93 -16.28
N PHE A 104 38.34 -65.90 -15.77
CA PHE A 104 38.64 -65.85 -14.33
C PHE A 104 40.09 -65.43 -14.09
N PHE A 105 40.39 -64.94 -12.89
CA PHE A 105 41.76 -64.74 -12.43
C PHE A 105 42.25 -65.93 -11.59
N VAL A 106 43.55 -66.18 -11.64
CA VAL A 106 44.25 -67.05 -10.68
C VAL A 106 45.32 -66.26 -9.94
N TYR A 107 45.53 -66.62 -8.68
CA TYR A 107 46.29 -65.87 -7.70
C TYR A 107 47.37 -66.76 -7.09
N LEU A 108 48.65 -66.39 -7.25
CA LEU A 108 49.77 -67.03 -6.57
C LEU A 108 49.80 -66.51 -5.13
N LEU A 109 49.12 -67.22 -4.23
CA LEU A 109 48.99 -66.87 -2.81
C LEU A 109 50.16 -67.42 -2.00
N GLN A 110 50.35 -66.85 -0.80
CA GLN A 110 51.36 -67.25 0.18
C GLN A 110 50.71 -67.31 1.58
N PRO A 111 51.22 -68.13 2.52
CA PRO A 111 50.65 -68.20 3.87
C PRO A 111 50.74 -66.85 4.59
N THR A 112 49.68 -66.49 5.32
CA THR A 112 49.57 -65.19 5.98
C THR A 112 50.36 -65.13 7.29
N GLN A 113 50.80 -63.93 7.69
CA GLN A 113 51.50 -63.69 8.95
C GLN A 113 50.52 -63.71 10.14
N GLY A 114 50.21 -64.90 10.66
CA GLY A 114 49.15 -65.10 11.66
C GLY A 114 47.75 -65.18 11.02
N CYS A 115 46.70 -65.18 11.84
CA CYS A 115 45.32 -65.32 11.36
C CYS A 115 44.85 -64.08 10.60
N MET A 116 45.05 -64.12 9.29
CA MET A 116 44.41 -63.27 8.29
C MET A 116 43.76 -64.18 7.25
N GLY A 117 42.82 -63.68 6.45
CA GLY A 117 42.14 -64.48 5.42
C GLY A 117 41.99 -63.73 4.11
N TYR A 118 42.24 -64.40 2.99
CA TYR A 118 42.07 -63.83 1.65
C TYR A 118 40.58 -63.69 1.31
N CYS A 119 40.13 -62.43 1.19
CA CYS A 119 38.76 -62.14 0.77
C CYS A 119 38.52 -62.52 -0.69
N ALA A 120 37.30 -63.00 -0.97
CA ALA A 120 36.77 -63.17 -2.30
C ALA A 120 35.40 -62.49 -2.43
N GLU A 121 35.15 -61.84 -3.57
CA GLU A 121 33.84 -61.32 -3.97
C GLU A 121 33.41 -61.93 -5.31
N GLY A 122 32.12 -62.27 -5.41
CA GLY A 122 31.55 -62.99 -6.57
C GLY A 122 30.62 -62.09 -7.37
N CYS A 123 30.88 -61.93 -8.67
CA CYS A 123 29.97 -61.22 -9.57
C CYS A 123 28.69 -62.03 -9.79
N VAL A 124 27.59 -61.62 -9.16
CA VAL A 124 26.26 -62.25 -9.31
C VAL A 124 25.60 -61.80 -10.63
N SER A 125 26.18 -62.25 -11.75
CA SER A 125 25.59 -62.25 -13.10
C SER A 125 24.89 -60.95 -13.53
N GLY A 126 25.67 -59.87 -13.63
CA GLY A 126 25.36 -58.64 -14.35
C GLY A 126 26.65 -58.03 -14.90
N GLU A 127 26.65 -57.53 -16.12
CA GLU A 127 27.87 -57.07 -16.80
C GLU A 127 28.42 -55.78 -16.16
N CYS A 128 29.55 -55.90 -15.45
CA CYS A 128 30.20 -54.77 -14.80
C CYS A 128 30.89 -53.85 -15.83
N LYS A 129 30.43 -52.60 -15.92
CA LYS A 129 31.30 -51.47 -16.31
C LYS A 129 31.99 -50.90 -15.06
N ALA A 130 33.09 -50.18 -15.28
CA ALA A 130 34.24 -50.13 -14.36
C ALA A 130 34.03 -49.58 -12.92
N ASP A 131 32.89 -48.96 -12.61
CA ASP A 131 32.67 -48.28 -11.31
C ASP A 131 31.99 -49.14 -10.22
N GLY A 132 31.54 -50.36 -10.56
CA GLY A 132 31.16 -51.37 -9.56
C GLY A 132 29.82 -51.12 -8.85
N LEU A 133 28.81 -50.58 -9.54
CA LEU A 133 27.44 -50.45 -9.05
C LEU A 133 26.50 -51.42 -9.78
N CYS A 134 26.14 -52.53 -9.14
CA CYS A 134 25.19 -53.51 -9.70
C CYS A 134 23.76 -52.95 -9.68
N GLN A 135 23.13 -52.79 -10.84
CA GLN A 135 21.75 -52.28 -10.94
C GLN A 135 20.81 -53.29 -11.61
N ASN A 136 19.82 -53.75 -10.84
CA ASN A 136 18.78 -54.68 -11.30
C ASN A 136 17.91 -54.02 -12.40
N LYS A 137 17.73 -54.69 -13.55
CA LYS A 137 16.98 -54.23 -14.76
C LYS A 137 15.44 -54.04 -14.59
N LEU A 138 14.96 -53.86 -13.36
CA LEU A 138 13.61 -53.37 -13.04
C LEU A 138 13.63 -52.32 -11.91
N THR A 139 14.69 -52.27 -11.11
CA THR A 139 14.88 -51.32 -10.00
C THR A 139 15.42 -49.97 -10.49
N SER A 140 15.92 -49.89 -11.73
CA SER A 140 16.31 -48.64 -12.42
C SER A 140 15.24 -48.10 -13.39
N LEU A 141 13.97 -48.51 -13.21
CA LEU A 141 12.91 -48.16 -14.14
C LEU A 141 12.29 -46.80 -13.82
N ALA A 142 12.77 -45.75 -14.50
CA ALA A 142 12.17 -44.42 -14.45
C ALA A 142 10.77 -44.45 -15.09
N LEU A 143 9.74 -44.29 -14.26
CA LEU A 143 8.33 -44.24 -14.65
C LEU A 143 7.86 -42.80 -14.84
N GLN A 144 8.40 -41.86 -14.06
CA GLN A 144 8.13 -40.42 -14.12
C GLN A 144 6.62 -40.09 -14.15
N PRO A 145 5.84 -40.50 -13.13
CA PRO A 145 4.40 -40.25 -13.10
C PRO A 145 4.05 -38.75 -13.07
N VAL A 146 3.21 -38.34 -14.01
CA VAL A 146 2.68 -36.97 -14.13
C VAL A 146 1.16 -37.02 -13.98
N ILE A 147 0.59 -36.11 -13.16
CA ILE A 147 -0.86 -35.94 -13.05
C ILE A 147 -1.29 -34.82 -13.99
N THR A 148 -2.33 -35.08 -14.79
CA THR A 148 -2.98 -34.13 -15.68
C THR A 148 -4.50 -34.13 -15.43
N PRO A 149 -5.18 -32.97 -15.48
CA PRO A 149 -6.62 -32.90 -15.28
C PRO A 149 -7.36 -33.02 -16.63
N GLU A 150 -8.36 -33.91 -16.70
CA GLU A 150 -9.14 -34.16 -17.91
C GLU A 150 -10.65 -34.09 -17.62
N LEU A 151 -11.44 -33.69 -18.61
CA LEU A 151 -12.91 -33.70 -18.55
C LEU A 151 -13.45 -34.91 -19.32
N VAL A 152 -13.93 -35.91 -18.59
CA VAL A 152 -14.44 -37.17 -19.16
C VAL A 152 -15.94 -37.26 -18.87
N GLN A 153 -16.77 -37.31 -19.91
CA GLN A 153 -18.25 -37.37 -19.80
C GLN A 153 -18.83 -36.27 -18.88
N ASP A 154 -18.37 -35.04 -19.06
CA ASP A 154 -18.69 -33.86 -18.24
C ASP A 154 -18.38 -34.00 -16.73
N ARG A 155 -17.41 -34.87 -16.39
CA ARG A 155 -16.90 -35.04 -15.02
C ARG A 155 -15.39 -34.83 -14.98
N VAL A 156 -14.95 -34.05 -13.98
CA VAL A 156 -13.53 -33.77 -13.75
C VAL A 156 -12.83 -35.03 -13.23
N HIS A 157 -11.80 -35.46 -13.94
CA HIS A 157 -10.95 -36.59 -13.54
C HIS A 157 -9.49 -36.13 -13.49
N LEU A 158 -8.72 -36.71 -12.56
CA LEU A 158 -7.26 -36.61 -12.58
C LEU A 158 -6.70 -37.88 -13.22
N ARG A 159 -5.91 -37.70 -14.27
CA ARG A 159 -5.21 -38.77 -14.99
C ARG A 159 -3.75 -38.80 -14.58
N CYS A 160 -3.32 -39.90 -14.00
CA CYS A 160 -1.89 -40.15 -13.79
C CYS A 160 -1.35 -40.91 -15.01
N THR A 161 -0.35 -40.35 -15.70
CA THR A 161 0.33 -40.96 -16.85
C THR A 161 1.79 -41.25 -16.52
N TYR A 162 2.32 -42.38 -16.97
CA TYR A 162 3.69 -42.83 -16.68
C TYR A 162 4.31 -43.61 -17.84
N SER A 163 5.63 -43.64 -17.90
CA SER A 163 6.42 -44.18 -19.01
C SER A 163 6.26 -45.69 -19.16
N HIS A 164 5.82 -46.15 -20.33
CA HIS A 164 5.79 -47.57 -20.67
C HIS A 164 7.06 -47.99 -21.42
N PRO A 165 7.85 -48.97 -20.91
CA PRO A 165 9.06 -49.41 -21.60
C PRO A 165 8.72 -50.32 -22.78
N SER A 166 8.96 -49.84 -24.00
CA SER A 166 8.66 -50.53 -25.27
C SER A 166 9.33 -51.91 -25.46
N SER A 167 10.16 -52.34 -24.51
CA SER A 167 10.95 -53.57 -24.53
C SER A 167 10.41 -54.71 -23.65
N LYS A 168 9.30 -54.54 -22.92
CA LYS A 168 8.72 -55.58 -22.03
C LYS A 168 7.18 -55.70 -22.13
N PRO A 169 6.64 -56.70 -22.87
CA PRO A 169 5.20 -56.81 -23.16
C PRO A 169 4.32 -57.40 -22.03
N ARG A 170 4.79 -57.45 -20.77
CA ARG A 170 4.09 -58.05 -19.62
C ARG A 170 4.30 -57.32 -18.28
N LEU A 171 4.40 -56.00 -18.31
CA LEU A 171 4.40 -55.18 -17.09
C LEU A 171 2.96 -54.88 -16.65
N GLN A 172 2.69 -55.05 -15.36
CA GLN A 172 1.51 -54.50 -14.69
C GLN A 172 1.94 -53.35 -13.78
N TYR A 173 1.02 -52.42 -13.53
CA TYR A 173 1.25 -51.23 -12.73
C TYR A 173 0.27 -51.21 -11.56
N ALA A 174 0.80 -51.19 -10.34
CA ALA A 174 0.04 -50.82 -9.16
C ALA A 174 0.11 -49.29 -9.02
N VAL A 175 -1.05 -48.63 -9.07
CA VAL A 175 -1.16 -47.17 -8.93
C VAL A 175 -1.86 -46.87 -7.61
N VAL A 176 -1.24 -46.05 -6.76
CA VAL A 176 -1.80 -45.62 -5.48
C VAL A 176 -2.04 -44.12 -5.53
N TRP A 177 -3.30 -43.72 -5.41
CA TRP A 177 -3.70 -42.32 -5.29
C TRP A 177 -3.75 -41.93 -3.82
N SER A 178 -3.13 -40.79 -3.47
CA SER A 178 -3.15 -40.23 -2.12
C SER A 178 -3.33 -38.71 -2.12
N ARG A 179 -3.87 -38.16 -1.03
CA ARG A 179 -3.93 -36.71 -0.77
C ARG A 179 -3.10 -36.33 0.45
N LEU A 180 -2.65 -35.09 0.50
CA LEU A 180 -2.12 -34.48 1.72
C LEU A 180 -3.28 -34.17 2.68
N SER A 181 -3.22 -34.66 3.92
CA SER A 181 -4.26 -34.47 4.96
C SER A 181 -3.81 -33.47 6.03
N THR A 182 -2.57 -33.60 6.48
CA THR A 182 -1.87 -32.60 7.30
C THR A 182 -0.44 -32.43 6.77
N PRO A 183 0.29 -31.36 7.13
CA PRO A 183 1.71 -31.25 6.79
C PRO A 183 2.47 -32.54 7.17
N GLY A 184 3.14 -33.15 6.19
CA GLY A 184 3.87 -34.41 6.36
C GLY A 184 3.05 -35.71 6.36
N LYS A 185 1.70 -35.68 6.36
CA LYS A 185 0.84 -36.88 6.39
C LYS A 185 -0.03 -37.00 5.15
N LYS A 186 0.13 -38.12 4.42
CA LYS A 186 -0.71 -38.48 3.27
C LYS A 186 -1.77 -39.52 3.65
N GLU A 187 -2.93 -39.44 3.03
CA GLU A 187 -4.01 -40.42 3.11
C GLU A 187 -4.18 -41.10 1.75
N GLN A 188 -4.13 -42.44 1.72
CA GLN A 188 -4.45 -43.23 0.54
C GLN A 188 -5.97 -43.18 0.28
N ILE A 189 -6.35 -42.94 -0.97
CA ILE A 189 -7.75 -42.83 -1.42
C ILE A 189 -8.17 -44.06 -2.22
N GLN A 190 -7.34 -44.44 -3.21
CA GLN A 190 -7.63 -45.49 -4.18
C GLN A 190 -6.34 -46.23 -4.51
N ARG A 191 -6.45 -47.53 -4.83
CA ARG A 191 -5.35 -48.34 -5.33
C ARG A 191 -5.83 -49.22 -6.47
N ASP A 192 -5.30 -48.97 -7.66
CA ASP A 192 -5.61 -49.70 -8.87
C ASP A 192 -4.51 -50.72 -9.19
N THR A 193 -4.84 -51.68 -10.04
CA THR A 193 -3.87 -52.52 -10.75
C THR A 193 -4.26 -52.58 -12.21
N THR A 194 -3.40 -52.05 -13.08
CA THR A 194 -3.70 -51.84 -14.51
C THR A 194 -2.59 -52.35 -15.41
N LEU A 195 -2.95 -52.68 -16.65
CA LEU A 195 -2.04 -52.97 -17.76
C LEU A 195 -1.74 -51.71 -18.60
N GLN A 196 -2.46 -50.61 -18.37
CA GLN A 196 -2.33 -49.36 -19.11
C GLN A 196 -1.22 -48.48 -18.50
N SER A 197 -0.66 -47.60 -19.33
CA SER A 197 0.32 -46.56 -18.95
C SER A 197 -0.32 -45.36 -18.22
N PHE A 198 -1.55 -45.52 -17.73
CA PHE A 198 -2.28 -44.51 -16.98
C PHE A 198 -3.35 -45.11 -16.05
N SER A 199 -3.78 -44.31 -15.07
CA SER A 199 -4.96 -44.52 -14.22
C SER A 199 -5.72 -43.20 -14.07
N TYR A 200 -7.01 -43.27 -13.72
CA TYR A 200 -7.88 -42.12 -13.46
C TYR A 200 -8.48 -42.18 -12.05
N ILE A 201 -8.70 -41.01 -11.45
CA ILE A 201 -9.54 -40.83 -10.25
C ILE A 201 -10.54 -39.68 -10.47
N GLU A 202 -11.78 -39.87 -10.05
CA GLU A 202 -12.87 -38.90 -10.19
C GLU A 202 -12.83 -37.82 -9.09
N MET A 203 -12.97 -36.55 -9.46
CA MET A 203 -13.11 -35.44 -8.51
C MET A 203 -14.57 -35.21 -8.12
N ASN A 204 -15.08 -36.04 -7.20
CA ASN A 204 -16.50 -36.07 -6.82
C ASN A 204 -16.90 -35.19 -5.61
N GLY A 205 -15.99 -34.38 -5.05
CA GLY A 205 -16.25 -33.54 -3.86
C GLY A 205 -16.34 -34.31 -2.52
N VAL A 206 -16.34 -35.66 -2.56
CA VAL A 206 -16.41 -36.52 -1.37
C VAL A 206 -15.03 -37.03 -1.00
N ASN A 207 -14.35 -37.70 -1.96
CA ASN A 207 -13.03 -38.31 -1.78
C ASN A 207 -11.91 -37.30 -2.08
N LEU A 208 -12.10 -36.51 -3.14
CA LEU A 208 -11.24 -35.41 -3.57
C LEU A 208 -12.05 -34.12 -3.63
N ARG A 209 -11.49 -33.02 -3.11
CA ARG A 209 -12.11 -31.69 -3.02
C ARG A 209 -11.19 -30.62 -3.61
N LEU A 210 -11.76 -29.46 -3.92
CA LEU A 210 -10.97 -28.29 -4.30
C LEU A 210 -10.16 -27.81 -3.09
N GLY A 211 -8.86 -27.62 -3.29
CA GLY A 211 -7.87 -27.36 -2.25
C GLY A 211 -7.00 -28.57 -1.89
N ASP A 212 -7.40 -29.79 -2.26
CA ASP A 212 -6.59 -30.99 -2.03
C ASP A 212 -5.30 -30.96 -2.87
N THR A 213 -4.20 -31.44 -2.30
CA THR A 213 -2.96 -31.73 -3.02
C THR A 213 -2.80 -33.24 -3.17
N VAL A 214 -2.83 -33.71 -4.42
CA VAL A 214 -2.94 -35.12 -4.81
C VAL A 214 -1.60 -35.64 -5.32
N PHE A 215 -1.28 -36.89 -5.01
CA PHE A 215 -0.10 -37.60 -5.46
C PHE A 215 -0.49 -38.95 -6.06
N CYS A 216 0.23 -39.34 -7.11
CA CYS A 216 0.15 -40.65 -7.74
C CYS A 216 1.47 -41.38 -7.50
N THR A 217 1.43 -42.51 -6.79
CA THR A 217 2.58 -43.39 -6.61
C THR A 217 2.41 -44.62 -7.50
N VAL A 218 3.42 -44.95 -8.31
CA VAL A 218 3.36 -46.04 -9.29
C VAL A 218 4.48 -47.05 -9.05
N THR A 219 4.10 -48.33 -9.00
CA THR A 219 5.04 -49.46 -8.94
C THR A 219 4.78 -50.40 -10.11
N ALA A 220 5.78 -50.63 -10.96
CA ALA A 220 5.72 -51.61 -12.04
C ALA A 220 6.13 -53.00 -11.53
N PHE A 221 5.45 -54.05 -11.95
CA PHE A 221 5.76 -55.42 -11.55
C PHE A 221 5.55 -56.45 -12.68
N THR A 222 6.28 -57.57 -12.62
CA THR A 222 6.14 -58.70 -13.53
C THR A 222 5.41 -59.86 -12.85
N ARG A 223 4.46 -60.46 -13.57
CA ARG A 223 3.63 -61.59 -13.05
C ARG A 223 4.27 -62.96 -13.26
N ASP A 224 5.28 -63.07 -14.11
CA ASP A 224 6.06 -64.29 -14.30
C ASP A 224 7.03 -64.45 -13.10
N PRO A 225 7.08 -65.62 -12.41
CA PRO A 225 7.88 -65.79 -11.19
C PRO A 225 9.39 -65.89 -11.47
N PRO A 226 10.27 -65.38 -10.59
CA PRO A 226 9.97 -64.70 -9.34
C PRO A 226 9.38 -63.29 -9.56
N GLU A 227 8.35 -62.94 -8.77
CA GLU A 227 7.75 -61.60 -8.84
C GLU A 227 8.81 -60.53 -8.55
N GLN A 228 9.09 -59.69 -9.55
CA GLN A 228 10.01 -58.57 -9.42
C GLN A 228 9.21 -57.27 -9.53
N GLN A 229 9.50 -56.33 -8.62
CA GLN A 229 8.87 -55.02 -8.54
C GLN A 229 9.91 -53.92 -8.76
N SER A 230 9.50 -52.80 -9.35
CA SER A 230 10.30 -51.57 -9.37
C SER A 230 10.35 -50.94 -7.97
N LEU A 231 11.17 -49.90 -7.81
CA LEU A 231 10.90 -48.96 -6.72
C LEU A 231 9.57 -48.23 -7.00
N PRO A 232 8.82 -47.82 -5.97
CA PRO A 232 7.70 -46.92 -6.14
C PRO A 232 8.22 -45.52 -6.52
N GLU A 233 7.78 -44.99 -7.66
CA GLU A 233 8.01 -43.58 -8.00
C GLU A 233 6.74 -42.76 -7.72
N GLU A 234 6.90 -41.53 -7.23
CA GLU A 234 5.80 -40.64 -6.88
C GLU A 234 5.79 -39.40 -7.76
N SER A 235 4.60 -38.95 -8.16
CA SER A 235 4.41 -37.72 -8.93
C SER A 235 4.78 -36.48 -8.11
N LYS A 236 5.05 -35.37 -8.81
CA LYS A 236 4.92 -34.04 -8.18
C LYS A 236 3.49 -33.91 -7.61
N GLY A 237 3.36 -33.20 -6.49
CA GLY A 237 2.06 -32.96 -5.85
C GLY A 237 1.20 -32.04 -6.72
N PHE A 238 0.09 -32.56 -7.23
CA PHE A 238 -0.87 -31.80 -8.03
C PHE A 238 -1.90 -31.15 -7.12
N TYR A 239 -1.89 -29.81 -7.05
CA TYR A 239 -2.94 -29.05 -6.39
C TYR A 239 -4.17 -28.96 -7.30
N ALA A 240 -5.33 -29.42 -6.83
CA ALA A 240 -6.58 -29.36 -7.58
C ALA A 240 -7.51 -28.30 -6.97
N GLY A 241 -7.73 -27.18 -7.63
CA GLY A 241 -8.55 -26.09 -7.09
C GLY A 241 -8.37 -24.74 -7.78
N ILE A 242 -8.79 -23.68 -7.07
CA ILE A 242 -8.61 -22.30 -7.49
C ILE A 242 -7.35 -21.73 -6.83
N LYS A 243 -6.34 -21.36 -7.62
CA LYS A 243 -5.14 -20.67 -7.15
C LYS A 243 -5.23 -19.17 -7.39
N PHE A 244 -4.48 -18.43 -6.57
CA PHE A 244 -4.20 -17.02 -6.75
C PHE A 244 -2.71 -16.87 -7.07
N SER A 245 -2.37 -16.00 -8.02
CA SER A 245 -0.99 -15.73 -8.42
C SER A 245 -0.74 -14.22 -8.40
N PRO A 246 0.23 -13.73 -7.60
CA PRO A 246 1.10 -14.49 -6.69
C PRO A 246 0.33 -15.14 -5.51
N GLU A 247 0.90 -16.17 -4.87
CA GLU A 247 0.27 -16.85 -3.70
C GLU A 247 0.20 -15.97 -2.43
N SER A 248 0.98 -14.89 -2.40
CA SER A 248 1.01 -13.86 -1.37
C SER A 248 1.39 -12.54 -2.02
N LEU A 249 0.69 -11.46 -1.71
CA LEU A 249 0.91 -10.14 -2.29
C LEU A 249 1.20 -9.13 -1.17
N GLN A 250 2.21 -8.28 -1.39
CA GLN A 250 2.45 -7.06 -0.61
C GLN A 250 1.98 -5.87 -1.45
N VAL A 251 1.15 -5.01 -0.86
CA VAL A 251 0.60 -3.78 -1.45
C VAL A 251 0.81 -2.66 -0.45
N ALA A 252 1.21 -1.46 -0.88
CA ALA A 252 1.37 -0.30 -0.01
C ALA A 252 0.29 0.75 -0.27
N GLU A 253 0.09 1.72 0.64
CA GLU A 253 -0.79 2.89 0.41
C GLU A 253 -0.15 3.95 -0.52
N ASP A 254 0.63 3.51 -1.51
CA ASP A 254 1.39 4.33 -2.46
C ASP A 254 0.63 4.63 -3.77
N GLY A 255 -0.65 4.27 -3.82
CA GLY A 255 -1.54 4.44 -4.97
C GLY A 255 -1.21 3.52 -6.16
N LYS A 256 -0.33 2.51 -6.01
CA LYS A 256 -0.01 1.58 -7.09
C LYS A 256 -1.00 0.43 -7.18
N GLU A 257 -1.22 0.00 -8.42
CA GLU A 257 -2.07 -1.13 -8.77
C GLU A 257 -1.27 -2.41 -8.93
N HIS A 258 -1.76 -3.50 -8.33
CA HIS A 258 -1.17 -4.82 -8.40
C HIS A 258 -2.13 -5.78 -9.12
N VAL A 259 -1.65 -6.50 -10.13
CA VAL A 259 -2.45 -7.51 -10.84
C VAL A 259 -2.45 -8.81 -10.03
N LEU A 260 -3.64 -9.30 -9.69
CA LEU A 260 -3.86 -10.58 -9.03
C LEU A 260 -4.58 -11.51 -10.03
N THR A 261 -3.98 -12.66 -10.33
CA THR A 261 -4.54 -13.62 -11.29
C THR A 261 -5.20 -14.77 -10.54
N VAL A 262 -6.49 -14.99 -10.81
CA VAL A 262 -7.26 -16.14 -10.32
C VAL A 262 -7.19 -17.24 -11.38
N LEU A 263 -6.78 -18.44 -10.98
CA LEU A 263 -6.47 -19.57 -11.85
C LEU A 263 -7.27 -20.80 -11.40
N SER A 264 -7.88 -21.54 -12.32
CA SER A 264 -8.33 -22.91 -12.07
C SER A 264 -7.26 -23.90 -12.53
N THR A 265 -6.84 -24.82 -11.66
CA THR A 265 -5.97 -25.95 -12.05
C THR A 265 -6.75 -27.14 -12.59
N ILE A 266 -8.10 -27.09 -12.61
CA ILE A 266 -8.97 -28.13 -13.16
C ILE A 266 -9.92 -27.58 -14.24
N PRO A 267 -10.36 -28.40 -15.21
CA PRO A 267 -11.33 -27.98 -16.21
C PRO A 267 -12.69 -27.68 -15.56
N ILE A 268 -13.41 -26.71 -16.14
CA ILE A 268 -14.78 -26.39 -15.76
C ILE A 268 -15.71 -27.40 -16.45
N ALA A 269 -16.46 -28.16 -15.66
CA ALA A 269 -17.56 -29.02 -16.12
C ALA A 269 -18.83 -28.18 -16.34
N CYS A 270 -19.62 -28.50 -17.36
CA CYS A 270 -20.61 -27.61 -17.93
C CYS A 270 -21.86 -28.40 -18.36
N PRO A 271 -23.00 -28.29 -17.64
CA PRO A 271 -24.23 -29.03 -17.95
C PRO A 271 -24.95 -28.45 -19.19
N GLY A 272 -24.34 -28.60 -20.37
CA GLY A 272 -24.81 -28.10 -21.65
C GLY A 272 -23.73 -28.19 -22.74
N HIS A 273 -24.14 -28.23 -23.99
CA HIS A 273 -23.24 -28.25 -25.15
C HIS A 273 -22.92 -26.82 -25.63
N ASP A 274 -22.59 -25.94 -24.68
CA ASP A 274 -22.39 -24.50 -24.89
C ASP A 274 -20.92 -24.12 -24.60
N ASP A 275 -20.24 -23.65 -25.63
CA ASP A 275 -18.83 -23.24 -25.54
C ASP A 275 -18.62 -21.93 -24.75
N SER A 276 -19.69 -21.17 -24.46
CA SER A 276 -19.63 -19.93 -23.65
C SER A 276 -19.60 -20.18 -22.13
N CYS A 277 -19.51 -21.44 -21.70
CA CYS A 277 -19.53 -21.83 -20.29
C CYS A 277 -18.45 -21.12 -19.44
N LYS A 278 -18.88 -20.60 -18.29
CA LYS A 278 -18.07 -19.85 -17.33
C LYS A 278 -18.45 -20.18 -15.88
N ILE A 279 -17.52 -20.04 -14.94
CA ILE A 279 -17.81 -20.03 -13.50
C ILE A 279 -17.56 -18.65 -12.90
N THR A 280 -18.62 -18.02 -12.41
CA THR A 280 -18.58 -16.72 -11.72
C THR A 280 -18.21 -16.94 -10.25
N LEU A 281 -17.08 -16.37 -9.83
CA LEU A 281 -16.62 -16.38 -8.45
C LEU A 281 -16.94 -15.03 -7.79
N GLN A 282 -17.75 -15.05 -6.74
CA GLN A 282 -17.93 -13.91 -5.84
C GLN A 282 -16.71 -13.77 -4.94
N LEU A 283 -16.09 -12.60 -4.95
CA LEU A 283 -15.02 -12.24 -4.05
C LEU A 283 -15.62 -11.59 -2.79
N ILE A 284 -15.07 -11.95 -1.63
CA ILE A 284 -15.57 -11.49 -0.32
C ILE A 284 -14.37 -11.29 0.63
N TYR A 285 -14.30 -10.16 1.33
CA TYR A 285 -13.30 -9.99 2.40
C TYR A 285 -13.71 -10.76 3.66
N LEU A 286 -12.74 -11.43 4.30
CA LEU A 286 -12.91 -12.00 5.64
C LEU A 286 -12.49 -10.96 6.69
N LYS A 287 -13.39 -10.66 7.63
CA LYS A 287 -13.07 -9.86 8.83
C LYS A 287 -12.15 -10.66 9.74
N GLU A 288 -11.15 -10.01 10.34
CA GLU A 288 -10.34 -10.64 11.38
C GLU A 288 -11.14 -10.86 12.66
N HIS A 289 -10.95 -12.01 13.30
CA HIS A 289 -11.83 -12.52 14.35
C HIS A 289 -11.43 -12.07 15.78
N TYR A 290 -10.44 -11.17 15.89
CA TYR A 290 -9.79 -10.78 17.15
C TYR A 290 -10.18 -9.39 17.67
N SER A 291 -11.04 -8.66 16.96
CA SER A 291 -11.46 -7.31 17.36
C SER A 291 -12.98 -7.22 17.48
N GLN A 292 -13.43 -6.54 18.53
CA GLN A 292 -14.86 -6.34 18.81
C GLN A 292 -15.48 -5.22 17.95
N LEU A 293 -14.64 -4.40 17.31
CA LEU A 293 -15.03 -3.39 16.33
C LEU A 293 -14.83 -3.90 14.89
N PRO A 294 -15.78 -3.65 13.97
CA PRO A 294 -15.67 -4.10 12.58
C PRO A 294 -14.77 -3.17 11.76
N TRP A 295 -13.47 -3.48 11.68
CA TRP A 295 -12.51 -2.75 10.85
C TRP A 295 -12.98 -2.60 9.38
N PRO A 296 -12.73 -1.45 8.73
CA PRO A 296 -12.89 -1.31 7.29
C PRO A 296 -11.83 -2.16 6.54
N PRO A 297 -12.10 -2.53 5.27
CA PRO A 297 -11.14 -3.24 4.43
C PRO A 297 -10.09 -2.27 3.85
N ASN A 298 -8.80 -2.54 4.08
CA ASN A 298 -7.68 -1.73 3.57
C ASN A 298 -7.23 -2.16 2.16
N ILE A 299 -8.04 -2.91 1.43
CA ILE A 299 -7.86 -3.22 0.01
C ILE A 299 -9.15 -2.96 -0.77
N ALA A 300 -9.00 -2.49 -2.00
CA ALA A 300 -10.08 -2.39 -2.98
C ALA A 300 -9.77 -3.26 -4.20
N LEU A 301 -10.81 -3.85 -4.79
CA LEU A 301 -10.70 -4.73 -5.96
C LEU A 301 -11.39 -4.09 -7.17
N SER A 302 -10.87 -4.31 -8.38
CA SER A 302 -11.51 -3.78 -9.60
C SER A 302 -12.89 -4.39 -9.93
N ALA A 303 -13.21 -5.53 -9.33
CA ALA A 303 -14.51 -6.19 -9.43
C ALA A 303 -14.75 -7.07 -8.18
N CYS A 304 -16.00 -7.21 -7.74
CA CYS A 304 -16.37 -8.20 -6.72
C CYS A 304 -16.81 -9.55 -7.29
N GLN A 305 -16.89 -9.68 -8.61
CA GLN A 305 -17.14 -10.95 -9.31
C GLN A 305 -16.12 -11.11 -10.43
N VAL A 306 -15.59 -12.32 -10.59
CA VAL A 306 -14.71 -12.68 -11.72
C VAL A 306 -15.22 -13.93 -12.41
N ASP A 307 -15.32 -13.87 -13.73
CA ASP A 307 -15.72 -15.00 -14.58
C ASP A 307 -14.49 -15.77 -15.06
N LEU A 308 -14.33 -17.01 -14.60
CA LEU A 308 -13.39 -17.95 -15.21
C LEU A 308 -14.07 -18.61 -16.41
N LEU A 309 -13.63 -18.25 -17.62
CA LEU A 309 -14.10 -18.86 -18.87
C LEU A 309 -13.45 -20.24 -19.08
N ARG A 310 -14.19 -21.18 -19.67
CA ARG A 310 -13.66 -22.50 -20.05
C ARG A 310 -12.56 -22.38 -21.11
N ALA A 311 -11.37 -22.90 -20.81
CA ALA A 311 -10.25 -22.99 -21.74
C ALA A 311 -9.66 -24.41 -21.77
N PRO A 312 -8.89 -24.80 -22.81
CA PRO A 312 -8.11 -26.03 -22.79
C PRO A 312 -7.03 -25.96 -21.70
N CYS A 313 -6.84 -27.06 -20.96
CA CYS A 313 -5.82 -27.15 -19.91
C CYS A 313 -4.40 -27.08 -20.47
N SER A 314 -3.66 -26.08 -20.02
CA SER A 314 -2.19 -26.03 -20.06
C SER A 314 -1.60 -26.77 -18.85
N GLU A 315 -0.27 -26.96 -18.80
CA GLU A 315 0.40 -27.65 -17.69
C GLU A 315 0.18 -27.02 -16.30
N SER A 316 -0.28 -25.76 -16.23
CA SER A 316 -0.47 -25.01 -14.98
C SER A 316 -1.85 -24.36 -14.78
N SER A 317 -2.70 -24.29 -15.81
CA SER A 317 -4.03 -23.66 -15.74
C SER A 317 -4.99 -24.13 -16.83
N CYS A 318 -6.27 -24.30 -16.45
CA CYS A 318 -7.40 -24.63 -17.32
C CYS A 318 -8.42 -23.48 -17.48
N ALA A 319 -8.29 -22.42 -16.67
CA ALA A 319 -9.07 -21.19 -16.78
C ALA A 319 -8.35 -20.09 -15.98
N ALA A 320 -8.41 -18.84 -16.45
CA ALA A 320 -7.78 -17.71 -15.78
C ALA A 320 -8.64 -16.45 -15.90
N ALA A 321 -8.63 -15.63 -14.84
CA ALA A 321 -9.18 -14.28 -14.80
C ALA A 321 -8.21 -13.36 -14.05
N THR A 322 -8.10 -12.11 -14.50
CA THR A 322 -7.27 -11.09 -13.86
C THR A 322 -8.14 -10.05 -13.17
N LEU A 323 -7.68 -9.57 -12.03
CA LEU A 323 -8.29 -8.44 -11.31
C LEU A 323 -7.18 -7.54 -10.76
N THR A 324 -7.49 -6.27 -10.57
CA THR A 324 -6.58 -5.32 -9.94
C THR A 324 -6.88 -5.20 -8.45
N VAL A 325 -5.83 -5.20 -7.64
CA VAL A 325 -5.84 -4.86 -6.22
C VAL A 325 -5.10 -3.54 -6.04
N THR A 326 -5.63 -2.66 -5.19
CA THR A 326 -4.91 -1.53 -4.61
C THR A 326 -5.18 -1.51 -3.10
N ALA A 327 -4.29 -0.91 -2.31
CA ALA A 327 -4.66 -0.52 -0.95
C ALA A 327 -5.74 0.57 -0.98
N VAL A 328 -6.51 0.68 0.08
CA VAL A 328 -7.43 1.80 0.30
C VAL A 328 -6.66 2.88 1.03
N THR A 329 -6.53 4.07 0.45
CA THR A 329 -5.91 5.21 1.14
C THR A 329 -6.87 5.70 2.22
N ASP A 330 -6.64 5.30 3.48
CA ASP A 330 -7.58 5.56 4.58
C ASP A 330 -7.18 6.70 5.53
N PHE A 331 -5.96 7.23 5.37
CA PHE A 331 -5.37 8.31 6.16
C PHE A 331 -5.21 8.01 7.67
N ALA A 332 -5.20 6.73 8.06
CA ALA A 332 -4.73 6.30 9.37
C ALA A 332 -3.19 6.24 9.45
N GLN A 333 -2.71 5.79 10.60
CA GLN A 333 -1.35 5.26 10.83
C GLN A 333 -1.49 4.04 11.75
N ASP A 334 -2.14 2.98 11.25
CA ASP A 334 -2.52 1.80 12.03
C ASP A 334 -1.59 0.58 11.85
N GLY A 335 -0.60 0.69 10.98
CA GLY A 335 0.46 -0.29 10.75
C GLY A 335 0.10 -1.38 9.75
N ASN A 336 1.09 -2.21 9.37
CA ASN A 336 0.91 -3.24 8.35
C ASN A 336 -0.18 -4.26 8.73
N ARG A 337 -1.30 -4.26 8.01
CA ARG A 337 -2.49 -5.08 8.27
C ARG A 337 -2.67 -6.19 7.24
N ILE A 338 -3.22 -7.33 7.66
CA ILE A 338 -3.42 -8.50 6.81
C ILE A 338 -4.88 -8.55 6.33
N SER A 339 -5.07 -8.59 5.01
CA SER A 339 -6.37 -8.70 4.35
C SER A 339 -6.55 -10.07 3.71
N ARG A 340 -7.70 -10.72 3.92
CA ARG A 340 -8.02 -12.04 3.35
C ARG A 340 -9.17 -11.94 2.35
N ILE A 341 -8.90 -12.28 1.09
CA ILE A 341 -9.91 -12.40 0.03
C ILE A 341 -10.38 -13.86 -0.02
N ARG A 342 -11.69 -14.11 -0.03
CA ARG A 342 -12.30 -15.42 -0.27
C ARG A 342 -12.97 -15.46 -1.65
N ALA A 343 -13.00 -16.64 -2.29
CA ALA A 343 -13.71 -16.86 -3.55
C ALA A 343 -14.84 -17.90 -3.36
N GLU A 344 -16.10 -17.45 -3.42
CA GLU A 344 -17.29 -18.30 -3.34
C GLU A 344 -17.97 -18.39 -4.72
N PRO A 345 -18.10 -19.57 -5.36
CA PRO A 345 -18.75 -19.69 -6.66
C PRO A 345 -20.26 -19.41 -6.56
N VAL A 346 -20.79 -18.62 -7.50
CA VAL A 346 -22.19 -18.15 -7.48
C VAL A 346 -23.10 -19.15 -8.20
N GLY A 347 -24.24 -19.49 -7.60
CA GLY A 347 -25.31 -20.29 -8.22
C GLY A 347 -25.01 -21.78 -8.45
N TRP A 348 -23.74 -22.19 -8.39
CA TRP A 348 -23.28 -23.56 -8.63
C TRP A 348 -23.81 -24.53 -7.56
N ARG A 349 -24.33 -25.70 -7.99
CA ARG A 349 -24.94 -26.71 -7.10
C ARG A 349 -24.13 -28.00 -6.93
N ASP A 350 -23.01 -28.11 -7.64
CA ASP A 350 -22.07 -29.23 -7.54
C ASP A 350 -21.45 -29.33 -6.12
N LEU A 351 -21.14 -30.55 -5.71
CA LEU A 351 -20.38 -30.86 -4.50
C LEU A 351 -18.90 -30.50 -4.63
N LEU A 352 -18.35 -30.52 -5.85
CA LEU A 352 -16.96 -30.16 -6.13
C LEU A 352 -16.71 -28.67 -5.85
N TRP A 353 -17.51 -27.79 -6.45
CA TRP A 353 -17.33 -26.33 -6.43
C TRP A 353 -17.92 -25.68 -5.17
N ARG A 354 -17.36 -25.99 -3.99
CA ARG A 354 -17.75 -25.39 -2.70
C ARG A 354 -16.72 -24.36 -2.21
N ALA A 355 -17.22 -23.31 -1.55
CA ALA A 355 -16.52 -22.05 -1.27
C ALA A 355 -15.08 -22.18 -0.73
N TYR A 356 -14.10 -21.70 -1.51
CA TYR A 356 -12.67 -21.84 -1.24
C TYR A 356 -12.07 -20.54 -0.68
N THR A 357 -11.06 -20.68 0.19
CA THR A 357 -10.31 -19.57 0.78
C THR A 357 -8.83 -19.70 0.42
N PRO A 358 -8.27 -18.81 -0.41
CA PRO A 358 -6.82 -18.75 -0.66
C PRO A 358 -6.06 -18.19 0.56
N LYS A 359 -4.75 -18.04 0.41
CA LYS A 359 -3.87 -17.41 1.41
C LYS A 359 -3.96 -15.88 1.40
N ASP A 360 -3.29 -15.29 2.37
CA ASP A 360 -3.42 -13.91 2.81
C ASP A 360 -2.72 -12.89 1.88
N VAL A 361 -3.27 -11.68 1.83
CA VAL A 361 -2.65 -10.48 1.24
C VAL A 361 -2.21 -9.55 2.37
N THR A 362 -1.00 -9.00 2.32
CA THR A 362 -0.50 -8.05 3.32
C THR A 362 -0.53 -6.64 2.76
N VAL A 363 -1.16 -5.73 3.49
CA VAL A 363 -1.10 -4.29 3.24
C VAL A 363 0.02 -3.71 4.10
N GLN A 364 0.85 -2.87 3.49
CA GLN A 364 1.84 -2.04 4.15
C GLN A 364 1.27 -0.63 4.32
N ASP A 365 1.21 -0.17 5.56
CA ASP A 365 0.85 1.19 5.93
C ASP A 365 1.97 2.16 5.47
N LEU A 366 1.59 3.36 5.04
CA LEU A 366 2.51 4.45 4.69
C LEU A 366 2.05 5.75 5.37
N PRO A 367 2.99 6.56 5.92
CA PRO A 367 2.63 7.83 6.55
C PRO A 367 1.81 8.72 5.61
N THR A 368 0.84 9.44 6.17
CA THR A 368 0.10 10.50 5.47
C THR A 368 0.43 11.88 6.03
N GLY A 369 0.64 12.85 5.14
CA GLY A 369 1.22 14.14 5.48
C GLY A 369 0.14 15.19 5.75
N ASN A 370 0.36 16.03 6.75
CA ASN A 370 -0.45 17.25 6.97
C ASN A 370 0.49 18.43 7.23
N CYS A 371 0.48 19.41 6.33
CA CYS A 371 1.23 20.65 6.43
C CYS A 371 0.29 21.81 6.78
N TYR A 372 0.80 22.79 7.53
CA TYR A 372 0.02 23.91 8.05
C TYR A 372 0.69 25.25 7.73
N SER A 373 -0.11 26.29 7.47
CA SER A 373 0.35 27.68 7.39
C SER A 373 -0.72 28.60 8.00
N PHE A 374 -0.46 29.13 9.20
CA PHE A 374 -1.45 29.87 10.01
C PHE A 374 -0.92 31.24 10.48
N THR A 375 -1.87 32.14 10.79
CA THR A 375 -1.66 33.54 11.20
C THR A 375 -0.62 34.28 10.35
N ASP A 376 0.37 34.95 10.91
CA ASP A 376 1.49 35.53 10.16
C ASP A 376 2.52 34.44 9.83
N PRO A 377 2.54 33.92 8.59
CA PRO A 377 2.63 32.49 8.31
C PRO A 377 3.63 31.67 9.12
N HIS A 378 3.18 31.17 10.28
CA HIS A 378 3.82 30.06 10.96
C HIS A 378 3.55 28.79 10.15
N ILE A 379 4.61 28.22 9.58
CA ILE A 379 4.57 27.04 8.74
C ILE A 379 5.01 25.83 9.57
N ILE A 380 4.21 24.77 9.51
CA ILE A 380 4.55 23.45 10.05
C ILE A 380 4.61 22.49 8.86
N THR A 381 5.77 21.91 8.61
CA THR A 381 6.03 20.99 7.49
C THR A 381 5.31 19.65 7.68
N PHE A 382 5.31 18.82 6.64
CA PHE A 382 4.69 17.49 6.70
C PHE A 382 5.27 16.59 7.79
N ASP A 383 6.56 16.75 8.12
CA ASP A 383 7.27 15.99 9.16
C ASP A 383 7.33 16.71 10.52
N GLY A 384 6.73 17.90 10.63
CA GLY A 384 6.56 18.62 11.89
C GLY A 384 7.69 19.59 12.26
N TRP A 385 8.50 20.05 11.30
CA TRP A 385 9.38 21.20 11.52
C TRP A 385 8.57 22.50 11.50
N ARG A 386 8.83 23.40 12.45
CA ARG A 386 8.20 24.73 12.52
C ARG A 386 9.21 25.81 12.14
N TYR A 387 8.78 26.75 11.28
CA TYR A 387 9.49 27.99 10.98
C TYR A 387 8.48 29.08 10.55
N ASP A 388 8.95 30.31 10.40
CA ASP A 388 8.07 31.47 10.17
C ASP A 388 8.35 32.14 8.81
N ASN A 389 7.31 32.37 8.00
CA ASN A 389 7.41 33.11 6.75
C ASN A 389 6.69 34.47 6.81
N TYR A 390 7.46 35.51 7.13
CA TYR A 390 6.99 36.89 7.18
C TYR A 390 7.03 37.64 5.82
N LYS A 391 7.31 36.94 4.71
CA LYS A 391 7.51 37.55 3.39
C LYS A 391 6.22 37.63 2.58
N ILE A 392 6.04 38.73 1.86
CA ILE A 392 4.91 38.93 0.95
C ILE A 392 5.23 38.41 -0.46
N GLY A 393 4.18 38.17 -1.25
CA GLY A 393 4.23 37.65 -2.63
C GLY A 393 3.60 36.26 -2.75
N THR A 394 3.84 35.60 -3.88
CA THR A 394 3.34 34.25 -4.17
C THR A 394 4.43 33.19 -3.99
N PHE A 395 4.10 32.08 -3.32
CA PHE A 395 5.04 31.01 -2.99
C PHE A 395 4.50 29.61 -3.33
N LEU A 396 5.39 28.65 -3.57
CA LEU A 396 5.06 27.23 -3.71
C LEU A 396 4.93 26.60 -2.32
N LEU A 397 3.70 26.43 -1.85
CA LEU A 397 3.44 25.82 -0.55
C LEU A 397 3.77 24.32 -0.58
N CYS A 398 3.30 23.60 -1.60
CA CYS A 398 3.59 22.18 -1.81
C CYS A 398 3.55 21.82 -3.29
N GLN A 399 4.42 20.91 -3.74
CA GLN A 399 4.33 20.19 -5.01
C GLN A 399 4.67 18.72 -4.77
N SER A 400 3.93 17.80 -5.41
CA SER A 400 4.29 16.38 -5.47
C SER A 400 5.12 16.11 -6.73
N MET A 401 6.15 15.28 -6.57
CA MET A 401 6.98 14.77 -7.67
C MET A 401 6.46 13.42 -8.21
N SER A 402 5.53 12.75 -7.51
CA SER A 402 4.98 11.45 -7.93
C SER A 402 3.78 11.59 -8.87
N ARG A 403 3.08 12.72 -8.81
CA ARG A 403 1.84 13.02 -9.54
C ARG A 403 1.71 14.52 -9.79
N ALA A 404 0.89 14.92 -10.77
CA ALA A 404 0.65 16.32 -11.09
C ALA A 404 -0.23 17.00 -10.02
N PHE A 405 0.35 17.34 -8.86
CA PHE A 405 -0.30 18.03 -7.75
C PHE A 405 0.58 19.17 -7.24
N GLU A 406 0.03 20.39 -7.18
CA GLU A 406 0.75 21.58 -6.74
C GLU A 406 -0.20 22.59 -6.07
N VAL A 407 0.30 23.28 -5.05
CA VAL A 407 -0.44 24.22 -4.18
C VAL A 407 0.40 25.49 -4.03
N HIS A 408 -0.13 26.59 -4.52
CA HIS A 408 0.48 27.92 -4.48
C HIS A 408 -0.27 28.78 -3.45
N VAL A 409 0.46 29.53 -2.62
CA VAL A 409 -0.11 30.45 -1.64
C VAL A 409 0.23 31.90 -2.00
N ARG A 410 -0.71 32.82 -1.78
CA ARG A 410 -0.49 34.27 -1.87
C ARG A 410 -0.48 34.89 -0.49
N GLN A 411 0.52 35.72 -0.24
CA GLN A 411 0.80 36.34 1.05
C GLN A 411 0.86 37.87 0.89
N TRP A 412 -0.13 38.57 1.44
CA TRP A 412 -0.22 40.04 1.44
C TRP A 412 0.33 40.65 2.74
N ASP A 413 0.51 41.96 2.79
CA ASP A 413 0.87 42.64 4.04
C ASP A 413 -0.32 42.72 5.01
N CYS A 414 -0.11 42.28 6.24
CA CYS A 414 -1.06 42.40 7.35
C CYS A 414 -0.36 42.90 8.64
N GLY A 415 0.72 43.66 8.48
CA GLY A 415 1.52 44.23 9.57
C GLY A 415 0.80 45.28 10.40
N GLY A 416 1.04 45.25 11.71
CA GLY A 416 0.70 46.34 12.62
C GLY A 416 1.76 47.45 12.61
N HIS A 417 1.56 48.49 13.43
CA HIS A 417 2.40 49.70 13.49
C HIS A 417 3.90 49.53 13.78
N ARG A 418 4.43 48.30 13.96
CA ARG A 418 5.83 48.06 14.33
C ARG A 418 6.61 47.07 13.46
N SER A 419 5.95 46.20 12.70
CA SER A 419 6.63 45.14 11.94
C SER A 419 5.91 44.83 10.65
N ALA A 420 6.68 44.74 9.57
CA ALA A 420 6.20 44.28 8.27
C ALA A 420 6.05 42.75 8.29
N THR A 421 4.82 42.24 8.16
CA THR A 421 4.50 40.81 8.30
C THR A 421 3.49 40.37 7.24
N ALA A 422 3.67 39.17 6.68
CA ALA A 422 2.73 38.60 5.75
C ALA A 422 1.51 37.95 6.43
N CYS A 423 0.43 37.76 5.67
CA CYS A 423 -0.68 36.84 5.96
C CYS A 423 -1.13 36.15 4.67
N ASN A 424 -1.56 34.89 4.74
CA ASN A 424 -2.15 34.22 3.58
C ASN A 424 -3.48 34.89 3.18
N CYS A 425 -3.59 35.36 1.94
CA CYS A 425 -4.80 35.96 1.35
C CYS A 425 -5.37 35.15 0.19
N GLY A 426 -4.73 34.06 -0.22
CA GLY A 426 -5.28 33.20 -1.26
C GLY A 426 -4.51 31.90 -1.40
N VAL A 427 -5.19 30.90 -1.94
CA VAL A 427 -4.60 29.61 -2.29
C VAL A 427 -5.10 29.14 -3.65
N ALA A 428 -4.18 28.67 -4.50
CA ALA A 428 -4.49 28.06 -5.78
C ALA A 428 -3.90 26.65 -5.79
N ALA A 429 -4.75 25.64 -5.98
CA ALA A 429 -4.39 24.24 -5.85
C ALA A 429 -4.86 23.44 -7.08
N ARG A 430 -4.06 22.46 -7.50
CA ARG A 430 -4.30 21.70 -8.72
C ARG A 430 -4.07 20.20 -8.50
N GLU A 431 -4.91 19.38 -9.14
CA GLU A 431 -4.65 17.96 -9.36
C GLU A 431 -4.96 17.59 -10.82
N GLY A 432 -3.91 17.22 -11.58
CA GLY A 432 -4.02 16.85 -12.99
C GLY A 432 -4.60 17.98 -13.87
N GLY A 433 -5.83 17.77 -14.34
CA GLY A 433 -6.60 18.68 -15.18
C GLY A 433 -7.50 19.66 -14.43
N ASP A 434 -7.66 19.52 -13.10
CA ASP A 434 -8.46 20.43 -12.27
C ASP A 434 -7.56 21.43 -11.55
N THR A 435 -7.84 22.72 -11.70
CA THR A 435 -7.25 23.82 -10.93
C THR A 435 -8.35 24.58 -10.20
N VAL A 436 -8.22 24.76 -8.89
CA VAL A 436 -9.14 25.57 -8.07
C VAL A 436 -8.37 26.74 -7.50
N VAL A 437 -8.95 27.94 -7.61
CA VAL A 437 -8.40 29.17 -7.04
C VAL A 437 -9.39 29.69 -6.00
N LEU A 438 -8.91 29.99 -4.79
CA LEU A 438 -9.62 30.68 -3.74
C LEU A 438 -8.82 31.94 -3.38
N ASP A 439 -9.39 33.11 -3.66
CA ASP A 439 -8.71 34.41 -3.56
C ASP A 439 -9.51 35.40 -2.69
N THR A 440 -8.87 35.97 -1.66
CA THR A 440 -9.32 37.15 -0.91
C THR A 440 -8.35 38.34 -1.02
N CYS A 441 -7.26 38.22 -1.77
CA CYS A 441 -6.26 39.29 -1.97
C CYS A 441 -6.84 40.50 -2.75
N ASN A 442 -7.94 40.31 -3.47
CA ASN A 442 -8.57 41.26 -4.40
C ASN A 442 -9.29 42.48 -3.74
N GLY A 443 -9.18 42.68 -2.43
CA GLY A 443 -9.89 43.76 -1.71
C GLY A 443 -9.05 44.44 -0.64
N HIS A 444 -9.63 45.40 0.07
CA HIS A 444 -8.97 46.00 1.24
C HIS A 444 -8.97 45.02 2.42
N PHE A 445 -7.94 45.12 3.27
CA PHE A 445 -7.80 44.32 4.50
C PHE A 445 -9.06 44.45 5.36
N ARG A 446 -9.67 43.31 5.73
CA ARG A 446 -10.98 43.17 6.42
C ARG A 446 -12.24 43.48 5.60
N GLU A 447 -12.16 43.83 4.31
CA GLU A 447 -13.33 44.07 3.45
C GLU A 447 -13.49 43.07 2.29
N SER A 448 -12.47 42.27 1.99
CA SER A 448 -12.50 41.31 0.90
C SER A 448 -13.42 40.10 1.15
N ARG A 449 -14.11 39.64 0.10
CA ARG A 449 -14.88 38.39 0.11
C ARG A 449 -14.12 37.30 -0.65
N PRO A 450 -14.22 36.02 -0.24
CA PRO A 450 -13.59 34.91 -0.95
C PRO A 450 -14.22 34.70 -2.33
N HIS A 451 -13.42 34.89 -3.37
CA HIS A 451 -13.73 34.49 -4.73
C HIS A 451 -13.18 33.09 -4.99
N LEU A 452 -14.07 32.11 -5.22
CA LEU A 452 -13.69 30.75 -5.60
C LEU A 452 -14.00 30.51 -7.07
N ALA A 453 -13.02 30.00 -7.82
CA ALA A 453 -13.15 29.64 -9.23
C ALA A 453 -12.58 28.24 -9.48
N ILE A 454 -13.33 27.41 -10.20
CA ILE A 454 -12.89 26.09 -10.69
C ILE A 454 -12.56 26.22 -12.17
N LYS A 455 -11.39 25.73 -12.57
CA LYS A 455 -10.96 25.61 -13.97
C LYS A 455 -10.60 24.15 -14.22
N SER A 456 -11.48 23.40 -14.88
CA SER A 456 -11.21 22.02 -15.31
C SER A 456 -10.86 21.99 -16.80
N THR A 457 -10.04 21.02 -17.20
CA THR A 457 -9.84 20.67 -18.61
C THR A 457 -10.82 19.61 -19.11
N GLU A 458 -11.68 19.07 -18.24
CA GLU A 458 -12.73 18.11 -18.57
C GLU A 458 -14.13 18.75 -18.41
N ALA A 459 -15.16 18.13 -19.00
CA ALA A 459 -16.53 18.67 -19.01
C ALA A 459 -17.23 18.64 -17.65
N SER A 460 -16.65 17.96 -16.67
CA SER A 460 -17.06 17.95 -15.26
C SER A 460 -15.81 17.85 -14.39
N PRO A 461 -15.59 18.76 -13.43
CA PRO A 461 -14.46 18.63 -12.51
C PRO A 461 -14.60 17.36 -11.65
N HIS A 462 -13.44 16.81 -11.30
CA HIS A 462 -13.29 15.68 -10.39
C HIS A 462 -13.05 16.13 -8.93
N VAL A 463 -12.51 17.34 -8.75
CA VAL A 463 -12.40 18.03 -7.45
C VAL A 463 -13.78 18.39 -6.87
N LYS A 464 -13.91 18.30 -5.54
CA LYS A 464 -15.10 18.71 -4.77
C LYS A 464 -14.80 19.95 -3.92
N ILE A 465 -15.76 20.85 -3.80
CA ILE A 465 -15.71 22.03 -2.92
C ILE A 465 -16.67 21.81 -1.76
N LEU A 466 -16.11 21.72 -0.54
CA LEU A 466 -16.86 21.41 0.67
C LEU A 466 -16.85 22.62 1.62
N LYS A 467 -18.02 23.12 2.01
CA LYS A 467 -18.17 24.21 3.00
C LYS A 467 -18.55 23.65 4.37
N SER A 468 -17.82 24.07 5.40
CA SER A 468 -18.08 23.74 6.81
C SER A 468 -18.20 25.02 7.64
N TYR A 469 -18.85 24.92 8.81
CA TYR A 469 -19.00 26.04 9.77
C TYR A 469 -19.50 27.34 9.12
N GLY A 470 -20.62 27.26 8.37
CA GLY A 470 -21.21 28.42 7.68
C GLY A 470 -20.35 29.03 6.56
N GLY A 471 -19.29 28.34 6.12
CA GLY A 471 -18.31 28.84 5.15
C GLY A 471 -17.01 29.36 5.75
N ARG A 472 -16.84 29.32 7.09
CA ARG A 472 -15.54 29.64 7.73
C ARG A 472 -14.45 28.65 7.31
N LYS A 473 -14.79 27.37 7.12
CA LYS A 473 -13.91 26.34 6.56
C LYS A 473 -14.35 26.03 5.12
N ILE A 474 -13.43 26.15 4.18
CA ILE A 474 -13.61 25.73 2.78
C ILE A 474 -12.56 24.66 2.47
N THR A 475 -12.98 23.43 2.19
CA THR A 475 -12.08 22.33 1.84
C THR A 475 -12.20 22.00 0.35
N ILE A 476 -11.10 22.17 -0.37
CA ILE A 476 -10.91 21.71 -1.74
C ILE A 476 -10.42 20.26 -1.66
N LEU A 477 -11.28 19.30 -1.99
CA LEU A 477 -11.01 17.86 -1.88
C LEU A 477 -10.78 17.25 -3.26
N PHE A 478 -9.60 16.66 -3.47
CA PHE A 478 -9.20 16.09 -4.75
C PHE A 478 -9.43 14.57 -4.83
N PRO A 479 -9.50 13.97 -6.04
CA PRO A 479 -9.70 12.53 -6.25
C PRO A 479 -8.71 11.63 -5.49
N SER A 480 -7.44 12.02 -5.39
CA SER A 480 -6.42 11.31 -4.59
C SER A 480 -6.69 11.23 -3.08
N GLY A 481 -7.70 11.94 -2.57
CA GLY A 481 -7.92 12.14 -1.14
C GLY A 481 -7.06 13.24 -0.52
N ALA A 482 -6.11 13.81 -1.27
CA ALA A 482 -5.47 15.05 -0.90
C ALA A 482 -6.51 16.17 -0.74
N PHE A 483 -6.28 17.10 0.18
CA PHE A 483 -7.11 18.29 0.29
C PHE A 483 -6.29 19.54 0.60
N VAL A 484 -6.86 20.68 0.24
CA VAL A 484 -6.44 22.00 0.73
C VAL A 484 -7.63 22.63 1.44
N ARG A 485 -7.50 22.82 2.75
CA ARG A 485 -8.52 23.47 3.60
C ARG A 485 -8.08 24.89 3.92
N ALA A 486 -8.95 25.84 3.61
CA ALA A 486 -8.82 27.24 4.00
C ALA A 486 -9.75 27.56 5.16
N ASP A 487 -9.16 28.06 6.24
CA ASP A 487 -9.80 28.54 7.46
C ASP A 487 -9.89 30.07 7.39
N VAL A 488 -10.96 30.56 6.76
CA VAL A 488 -11.16 31.97 6.39
C VAL A 488 -11.49 32.83 7.62
N SER A 489 -10.93 34.04 7.65
CA SER A 489 -11.07 35.02 8.72
C SER A 489 -11.02 36.46 8.14
N GLU A 490 -11.29 37.47 8.96
CA GLU A 490 -11.25 38.89 8.53
C GLU A 490 -9.84 39.36 8.10
N TRP A 491 -8.79 38.70 8.61
CA TRP A 491 -7.39 39.07 8.35
C TRP A 491 -6.74 38.33 7.17
N GLY A 492 -7.41 37.30 6.63
CA GLY A 492 -6.81 36.34 5.68
C GLY A 492 -7.35 34.93 5.90
N MET A 493 -6.51 33.91 5.75
CA MET A 493 -6.88 32.51 5.98
C MET A 493 -5.76 31.67 6.61
N GLY A 494 -6.12 30.75 7.49
CA GLY A 494 -5.27 29.59 7.80
C GLY A 494 -5.34 28.57 6.68
N LEU A 495 -4.28 27.80 6.44
CA LEU A 495 -4.21 26.76 5.41
C LEU A 495 -3.75 25.44 6.01
N THR A 496 -4.48 24.36 5.73
CA THR A 496 -4.05 22.97 5.97
C THR A 496 -4.02 22.21 4.64
N VAL A 497 -2.87 21.61 4.32
CA VAL A 497 -2.69 20.75 3.14
C VAL A 497 -2.50 19.31 3.61
N ARG A 498 -3.38 18.39 3.18
CA ARG A 498 -3.24 16.95 3.44
C ARG A 498 -2.79 16.21 2.19
N THR A 499 -1.78 15.34 2.32
CA THR A 499 -1.24 14.50 1.25
C THR A 499 -1.37 12.99 1.57
N PRO A 500 -1.71 12.14 0.58
CA PRO A 500 -1.73 10.68 0.72
C PRO A 500 -0.31 10.09 0.81
N GLY A 501 -0.20 8.82 1.23
CA GLY A 501 1.07 8.10 1.33
C GLY A 501 1.79 7.90 -0.01
N SER A 502 1.10 8.07 -1.14
CA SER A 502 1.72 8.13 -2.47
C SER A 502 2.62 9.36 -2.71
N ASP A 503 2.58 10.36 -1.82
CA ASP A 503 3.46 11.54 -1.87
C ASP A 503 4.67 11.42 -0.92
N PHE A 504 4.76 10.38 -0.08
CA PHE A 504 5.86 10.18 0.88
C PHE A 504 7.23 10.09 0.17
N ASN A 505 8.23 10.81 0.70
CA ASN A 505 9.55 11.02 0.12
C ASN A 505 9.49 11.54 -1.34
N SER A 506 8.51 12.40 -1.64
CA SER A 506 8.35 12.98 -2.97
C SER A 506 7.72 14.39 -2.98
N THR A 507 7.61 15.09 -1.85
CA THR A 507 7.15 16.49 -1.84
C THR A 507 8.29 17.50 -1.97
N ARG A 508 7.93 18.72 -2.35
CA ARG A 508 8.78 19.93 -2.40
C ARG A 508 7.95 21.17 -2.07
N GLY A 509 8.60 22.30 -1.82
CA GLY A 509 7.96 23.57 -1.43
C GLY A 509 8.15 23.89 0.05
N LEU A 510 7.48 24.95 0.50
CA LEU A 510 7.52 25.41 1.89
C LEU A 510 7.08 24.33 2.92
N CYS A 511 6.29 23.34 2.51
CA CYS A 511 5.86 22.21 3.34
C CYS A 511 6.92 21.10 3.55
N GLY A 512 8.12 21.22 2.97
CA GLY A 512 9.22 20.27 3.19
C GLY A 512 9.27 19.06 2.25
N LEU A 513 9.98 18.01 2.67
CA LEU A 513 10.31 16.82 1.86
C LEU A 513 9.40 15.61 2.12
N PHE A 514 8.77 15.55 3.30
CA PHE A 514 7.87 14.48 3.73
C PHE A 514 8.53 13.09 3.70
N ASP A 515 9.71 12.96 4.31
CA ASP A 515 10.46 11.70 4.45
C ASP A 515 10.51 11.15 5.88
N GLY A 516 9.89 11.86 6.84
CA GLY A 516 9.87 11.56 8.26
C GLY A 516 10.98 12.23 9.09
N ILE A 517 11.78 13.13 8.49
CA ILE A 517 13.02 13.66 9.09
C ILE A 517 12.99 15.20 9.15
N SER A 518 12.10 15.75 9.98
CA SER A 518 11.85 17.20 10.12
C SER A 518 13.06 18.15 10.05
N HIS A 519 14.21 17.78 10.64
CA HIS A 519 15.41 18.61 10.61
C HIS A 519 16.08 18.74 9.22
N ASN A 520 15.62 18.02 8.19
CA ASN A 520 16.10 18.15 6.82
C ASN A 520 15.17 18.96 5.90
N ASP A 521 13.95 19.29 6.33
CA ASP A 521 12.91 19.90 5.47
C ASP A 521 13.37 21.21 4.81
N LEU A 522 14.10 22.03 5.57
CA LEU A 522 14.68 23.30 5.12
C LEU A 522 16.02 23.10 4.38
N SER A 523 16.31 21.87 3.92
CA SER A 523 17.54 21.48 3.21
C SER A 523 18.87 21.85 3.92
N ASN A 524 18.83 22.12 5.22
CA ASN A 524 19.92 22.67 6.04
C ASN A 524 20.44 24.06 5.60
N VAL A 525 19.62 24.85 4.89
CA VAL A 525 19.92 26.27 4.58
C VAL A 525 19.17 27.21 5.54
N PRO A 526 19.54 28.51 5.64
CA PRO A 526 18.80 29.48 6.46
C PRO A 526 17.34 29.64 5.99
N GLU A 527 16.43 29.83 6.95
CA GLU A 527 14.98 30.00 6.71
C GLU A 527 14.68 31.09 5.65
N GLU A 528 15.38 32.22 5.75
CA GLU A 528 15.25 33.35 4.83
C GLU A 528 15.59 33.00 3.38
N ASP A 529 16.59 32.13 3.17
CA ASP A 529 17.04 31.69 1.84
C ASP A 529 16.11 30.59 1.29
N PHE A 530 15.70 29.65 2.15
CA PHE A 530 14.72 28.60 1.81
C PHE A 530 13.40 29.18 1.31
N ILE A 531 12.89 30.24 1.96
CA ILE A 531 11.65 30.90 1.56
C ILE A 531 11.78 31.56 0.16
N GLU A 532 12.95 32.10 -0.19
CA GLU A 532 13.18 32.69 -1.52
C GLU A 532 13.31 31.64 -2.63
N GLU A 533 13.86 30.45 -2.34
CA GLU A 533 13.92 29.34 -3.31
C GLU A 533 12.50 28.95 -3.80
N TRP A 534 11.49 29.05 -2.92
CA TRP A 534 10.11 28.73 -3.22
C TRP A 534 9.24 29.93 -3.67
N ARG A 535 9.83 31.12 -3.89
CA ARG A 535 9.12 32.28 -4.45
C ARG A 535 8.75 32.04 -5.92
N ILE A 536 7.49 32.27 -6.26
CA ILE A 536 6.97 32.13 -7.62
C ILE A 536 7.02 33.51 -8.32
N PRO A 537 7.70 33.65 -9.48
CA PRO A 537 7.77 34.93 -10.18
C PRO A 537 6.39 35.41 -10.69
N PRO A 538 6.18 36.74 -10.83
CA PRO A 538 4.91 37.30 -11.27
C PRO A 538 4.37 36.69 -12.56
N GLY A 539 3.08 36.38 -12.61
CA GLY A 539 2.44 35.84 -13.81
C GLY A 539 2.91 34.42 -14.18
N LYS A 540 3.49 33.67 -13.25
CA LYS A 540 3.79 32.22 -13.37
C LYS A 540 2.84 31.34 -12.55
N SER A 541 2.01 31.93 -11.69
CA SER A 541 1.24 31.18 -10.70
C SER A 541 -0.08 30.61 -11.26
N LEU A 542 -0.65 29.60 -10.60
CA LEU A 542 -1.96 29.01 -10.92
C LEU A 542 -3.12 30.02 -10.85
N PHE A 543 -2.97 31.09 -10.06
CA PHE A 543 -3.90 32.21 -10.07
C PHE A 543 -3.95 32.90 -11.46
N ASP A 544 -2.76 33.10 -12.06
CA ASP A 544 -2.56 33.96 -13.24
C ASP A 544 -2.68 33.18 -14.55
N ARG A 545 -2.33 31.89 -14.55
CA ARG A 545 -2.39 31.01 -15.72
C ARG A 545 -3.19 29.74 -15.43
N SER A 546 -4.12 29.44 -16.32
CA SER A 546 -4.57 28.07 -16.52
C SER A 546 -3.41 27.21 -17.01
N SER A 547 -3.20 26.05 -16.41
CA SER A 547 -2.20 25.08 -16.85
C SER A 547 -2.61 24.39 -18.16
N ALA A 548 -1.64 23.80 -18.87
CA ALA A 548 -1.94 23.02 -20.07
C ALA A 548 -2.63 21.69 -19.70
N PRO A 549 -3.57 21.17 -20.53
CA PRO A 549 -4.22 19.89 -20.27
C PRO A 549 -3.22 18.75 -20.11
N SER A 550 -3.27 18.07 -18.97
CA SER A 550 -2.64 16.76 -18.77
C SER A 550 -3.46 15.67 -19.46
N GLU A 551 -2.81 14.61 -19.92
CA GLU A 551 -3.53 13.41 -20.39
C GLU A 551 -4.38 12.82 -19.25
N GLY A 552 -5.71 12.93 -19.39
CA GLY A 552 -6.66 12.42 -18.41
C GLY A 552 -6.58 10.90 -18.29
N LYS A 553 -6.14 10.40 -17.14
CA LYS A 553 -6.18 8.95 -16.85
C LYS A 553 -7.63 8.51 -16.73
N GLN A 554 -8.04 7.59 -17.61
CA GLN A 554 -9.41 7.08 -17.64
C GLN A 554 -9.83 6.52 -16.27
N ARG A 555 -10.98 7.01 -15.77
CA ARG A 555 -11.52 6.67 -14.45
C ARG A 555 -11.77 5.17 -14.32
N LYS A 556 -11.31 4.57 -13.21
CA LYS A 556 -11.45 3.13 -12.92
C LYS A 556 -12.47 2.90 -11.81
N ASN A 557 -13.05 1.71 -11.79
CA ASN A 557 -13.97 1.27 -10.74
C ASN A 557 -13.20 0.47 -9.68
N TYR A 558 -13.47 0.77 -8.42
CA TYR A 558 -12.97 0.08 -7.24
C TYR A 558 -14.16 -0.34 -6.36
N CYS A 559 -14.14 -1.57 -5.88
CA CYS A 559 -15.27 -2.22 -5.23
C CYS A 559 -14.89 -2.68 -3.82
N ARG A 560 -15.76 -2.44 -2.83
CA ARG A 560 -15.60 -2.92 -1.44
C ARG A 560 -16.44 -4.18 -1.22
N CYS A 561 -15.85 -5.33 -1.48
CA CYS A 561 -16.53 -6.63 -1.54
C CYS A 561 -16.87 -7.24 -0.16
N GLN A 562 -17.85 -6.65 0.53
CA GLN A 562 -18.41 -7.18 1.78
C GLN A 562 -19.61 -8.11 1.53
N LYS A 563 -19.89 -9.02 2.47
CA LYS A 563 -21.05 -9.92 2.42
C LYS A 563 -22.26 -9.23 3.05
N GLU A 564 -23.31 -9.02 2.28
CA GLU A 564 -24.58 -8.45 2.76
C GLU A 564 -25.15 -9.29 3.92
N SER A 565 -25.31 -8.67 5.09
CA SER A 565 -25.91 -9.31 6.24
C SER A 565 -27.43 -9.38 6.08
N THR A 566 -27.96 -10.54 5.70
CA THR A 566 -29.39 -10.80 5.49
C THR A 566 -30.22 -10.85 6.78
N MET A 567 -29.99 -9.89 7.68
CA MET A 567 -30.71 -9.69 8.93
C MET A 567 -31.25 -8.26 8.95
N SER A 568 -32.54 -8.11 8.65
CA SER A 568 -33.30 -6.90 8.95
C SER A 568 -33.53 -6.82 10.47
N VAL A 569 -32.46 -6.55 11.21
CA VAL A 569 -32.55 -6.19 12.63
C VAL A 569 -33.32 -4.87 12.71
N PRO A 570 -34.33 -4.71 13.58
CA PRO A 570 -35.03 -3.44 13.72
C PRO A 570 -34.05 -2.34 14.11
N VAL A 571 -34.14 -1.20 13.43
CA VAL A 571 -33.24 -0.05 13.64
C VAL A 571 -33.48 0.52 15.04
N VAL A 572 -32.55 0.23 15.96
CA VAL A 572 -32.53 0.77 17.32
C VAL A 572 -31.16 1.37 17.59
N ASN A 573 -31.05 2.68 17.33
CA ASN A 573 -30.06 3.62 17.88
C ASN A 573 -28.59 3.15 17.94
N MET A 574 -28.00 2.89 16.78
CA MET A 574 -26.58 3.25 16.52
C MET A 574 -26.53 4.29 15.40
N LEU A 575 -26.78 5.54 15.76
CA LEU A 575 -26.64 6.72 14.91
C LEU A 575 -25.84 7.77 15.68
N ASN A 576 -24.53 7.84 15.44
CA ASN A 576 -23.71 8.94 15.94
C ASN A 576 -22.52 9.25 15.02
N ALA A 577 -22.47 10.49 14.51
CA ALA A 577 -21.28 11.21 14.08
C ALA A 577 -20.37 10.62 12.99
N SER A 578 -20.90 10.30 11.80
CA SER A 578 -20.13 10.39 10.54
C SER A 578 -21.05 10.52 9.31
N GLN A 579 -21.18 11.73 8.76
CA GLN A 579 -21.96 11.95 7.54
C GLN A 579 -21.16 11.61 6.27
N THR A 580 -21.06 10.31 6.00
CA THR A 580 -21.58 9.82 4.72
C THR A 580 -22.40 8.55 4.99
N PRO A 581 -23.72 8.54 4.78
CA PRO A 581 -24.46 7.29 4.69
C PRO A 581 -24.02 6.57 3.41
N PHE A 582 -22.99 5.71 3.53
CA PHE A 582 -22.53 4.86 2.44
C PHE A 582 -23.74 4.11 1.85
N PRO A 583 -23.94 4.15 0.52
CA PRO A 583 -24.99 3.37 -0.11
C PRO A 583 -24.86 1.89 0.28
N GLN A 584 -25.92 1.28 0.80
CA GLN A 584 -25.95 -0.14 1.18
C GLN A 584 -25.90 -1.10 -0.04
N SER A 585 -25.58 -0.59 -1.23
CA SER A 585 -25.34 -1.39 -2.43
C SER A 585 -23.98 -2.07 -2.38
N SER A 586 -23.94 -3.34 -2.75
CA SER A 586 -22.75 -4.10 -3.16
C SER A 586 -22.15 -3.61 -4.50
N GLY A 587 -22.02 -2.28 -4.63
CA GLY A 587 -21.59 -1.57 -5.84
C GLY A 587 -20.11 -1.21 -5.86
N CYS A 588 -19.59 -0.98 -7.07
CA CYS A 588 -18.28 -0.40 -7.30
C CYS A 588 -18.42 1.12 -7.45
N HIS A 589 -17.51 1.88 -6.85
CA HIS A 589 -17.42 3.33 -6.98
C HIS A 589 -16.09 3.71 -7.67
N TYR A 590 -15.91 4.97 -8.05
CA TYR A 590 -14.71 5.40 -8.78
C TYR A 590 -13.46 5.58 -7.92
N ASP A 591 -13.62 5.53 -6.59
CA ASP A 591 -12.63 6.05 -5.65
C ASP A 591 -12.20 4.93 -4.66
N HIS A 592 -10.89 4.73 -4.49
CA HIS A 592 -10.31 3.77 -3.52
C HIS A 592 -9.90 4.44 -2.20
N VAL A 593 -10.53 5.57 -1.88
CA VAL A 593 -10.11 6.51 -0.84
C VAL A 593 -11.14 6.56 0.29
N ASP A 594 -10.71 6.78 1.53
CA ASP A 594 -11.61 7.14 2.63
C ASP A 594 -11.80 8.66 2.74
N TYR A 595 -13.04 9.11 2.51
CA TYR A 595 -13.46 10.52 2.62
C TYR A 595 -14.17 10.84 3.95
N THR A 596 -14.01 9.99 4.98
CA THR A 596 -14.55 10.26 6.32
C THR A 596 -13.97 11.55 6.89
N SER A 597 -14.85 12.44 7.37
CA SER A 597 -14.50 13.64 8.14
C SER A 597 -15.28 13.62 9.46
N ALA A 598 -14.70 14.20 10.52
CA ALA A 598 -15.38 14.46 11.79
C ALA A 598 -16.10 15.82 11.79
N ILE A 599 -15.56 16.79 11.05
CA ILE A 599 -16.18 18.10 10.81
C ILE A 599 -17.25 17.96 9.71
N PRO A 600 -18.52 18.32 9.95
CA PRO A 600 -19.58 18.22 8.96
C PRO A 600 -19.39 19.23 7.83
N TYR A 601 -19.80 18.85 6.62
CA TYR A 601 -19.64 19.67 5.42
C TYR A 601 -20.84 19.58 4.49
N LEU A 602 -21.02 20.62 3.67
CA LEU A 602 -21.92 20.66 2.54
C LEU A 602 -21.09 20.65 1.24
N ASP A 603 -21.33 19.67 0.36
CA ASP A 603 -20.79 19.72 -1.00
C ASP A 603 -21.53 20.79 -1.80
N VAL A 604 -20.77 21.79 -2.24
CA VAL A 604 -21.26 22.97 -2.98
C VAL A 604 -20.57 23.09 -4.34
N THR A 605 -19.95 22.03 -4.83
CA THR A 605 -19.20 22.03 -6.10
C THR A 605 -20.07 22.56 -7.26
N SER A 606 -21.36 22.18 -7.27
CA SER A 606 -22.35 22.63 -8.27
C SER A 606 -22.67 24.13 -8.25
N GLU A 607 -22.36 24.87 -7.18
CA GLU A 607 -22.49 26.34 -7.14
C GLU A 607 -21.43 27.03 -8.02
N PHE A 608 -20.32 26.35 -8.32
CA PHE A 608 -19.15 26.91 -8.99
C PHE A 608 -18.88 26.30 -10.38
N VAL A 609 -19.60 25.24 -10.77
CA VAL A 609 -19.51 24.66 -12.12
C VAL A 609 -20.48 25.38 -13.04
N THR A 610 -19.97 26.32 -13.83
CA THR A 610 -20.73 26.88 -14.95
C THR A 610 -20.83 25.85 -16.07
N HIS A 611 -21.99 25.19 -16.19
CA HIS A 611 -22.31 24.41 -17.38
C HIS A 611 -22.35 25.35 -18.60
N THR A 612 -21.35 25.25 -19.48
CA THR A 612 -21.44 25.84 -20.83
C THR A 612 -22.54 25.13 -21.59
N GLU A 613 -23.67 25.80 -21.80
CA GLU A 613 -24.78 25.33 -22.62
C GLU A 613 -24.31 25.17 -24.07
N ILE A 614 -24.03 23.94 -24.48
CA ILE A 614 -23.86 23.59 -25.90
C ILE A 614 -25.26 23.53 -26.53
N GLU A 615 -25.89 24.70 -26.70
CA GLU A 615 -27.18 24.83 -27.39
C GLU A 615 -27.05 24.53 -28.88
N SER A 616 -27.17 23.23 -29.18
CA SER A 616 -27.88 22.70 -30.34
C SER A 616 -27.63 23.33 -31.71
N THR A 617 -26.75 22.71 -32.49
CA THR A 617 -26.89 22.63 -33.96
C THR A 617 -27.87 21.53 -34.41
N LEU A 618 -28.59 20.89 -33.47
CA LEU A 618 -29.50 19.76 -33.72
C LEU A 618 -30.86 19.87 -32.99
N ARG A 619 -31.68 20.87 -33.32
CA ARG A 619 -33.15 20.74 -33.33
C ARG A 619 -33.78 21.55 -34.47
N LYS A 620 -34.11 20.86 -35.57
CA LYS A 620 -35.33 21.15 -36.32
C LYS A 620 -36.39 20.14 -35.89
N ASP A 621 -37.64 20.60 -35.90
CA ASP A 621 -38.87 19.81 -35.92
C ASP A 621 -38.98 18.66 -34.90
N GLU A 622 -39.62 18.91 -33.75
CA GLU A 622 -41.01 18.46 -33.57
C GLU A 622 -41.71 19.13 -32.38
N LYS A 623 -43.01 18.85 -32.19
CA LYS A 623 -43.97 19.76 -31.56
C LYS A 623 -44.23 19.49 -30.07
N VAL A 624 -44.32 20.61 -29.35
CA VAL A 624 -45.19 20.90 -28.20
C VAL A 624 -46.15 19.80 -27.76
N LEU A 625 -46.03 19.37 -26.49
CA LEU A 625 -47.19 18.89 -25.72
C LEU A 625 -47.20 19.56 -24.33
N THR A 626 -48.18 20.42 -24.11
CA THR A 626 -48.35 21.17 -22.85
C THR A 626 -49.06 20.34 -21.77
N LYS A 627 -48.50 20.29 -20.57
CA LYS A 627 -49.28 20.14 -19.32
C LYS A 627 -48.75 21.07 -18.22
N SER A 628 -49.65 21.87 -17.67
CA SER A 628 -49.44 22.83 -16.59
C SER A 628 -49.75 22.23 -15.21
N PHE A 629 -49.13 22.76 -14.16
CA PHE A 629 -49.75 22.87 -12.82
C PHE A 629 -49.14 24.05 -12.02
N ASP A 630 -49.83 24.52 -11.00
CA ASP A 630 -49.82 25.95 -10.63
C ASP A 630 -48.84 26.41 -9.54
N GLN A 631 -48.04 27.41 -9.94
CA GLN A 631 -47.81 28.70 -9.28
C GLN A 631 -48.45 28.96 -7.88
N ARG A 632 -47.59 29.11 -6.86
CA ARG A 632 -47.70 30.03 -5.68
C ARG A 632 -46.44 29.88 -4.81
N TYR A 633 -45.81 30.90 -4.21
CA TYR A 633 -46.15 32.32 -3.98
C TYR A 633 -44.95 33.27 -4.28
N LEU A 634 -45.23 34.56 -4.47
CA LEU A 634 -44.25 35.66 -4.52
C LEU A 634 -44.33 36.55 -3.25
N PRO A 635 -43.19 36.91 -2.64
CA PRO A 635 -43.10 38.06 -1.73
C PRO A 635 -43.29 39.40 -2.48
N LYS A 636 -43.69 40.46 -1.76
CA LYS A 636 -44.12 41.74 -2.36
C LYS A 636 -43.06 42.83 -2.28
N SER A 637 -43.00 43.65 -3.33
CA SER A 637 -42.28 44.94 -3.35
C SER A 637 -42.89 45.95 -2.37
N VAL A 638 -42.05 46.76 -1.72
CA VAL A 638 -42.46 47.99 -1.00
C VAL A 638 -41.94 49.22 -1.76
N GLN A 639 -42.75 50.28 -1.78
CA GLN A 639 -42.59 51.43 -2.68
C GLN A 639 -41.60 52.47 -2.15
N LYS A 640 -40.77 53.06 -3.04
CA LYS A 640 -40.22 54.40 -2.83
C LYS A 640 -41.16 55.45 -3.42
N ARG A 641 -41.49 56.49 -2.64
CA ARG A 641 -42.14 57.72 -3.15
C ARG A 641 -41.11 58.54 -3.93
N GLY A 642 -41.50 59.12 -5.06
CA GLY A 642 -40.68 60.07 -5.83
C GLY A 642 -41.21 61.51 -5.77
N ARG A 643 -40.35 62.46 -6.15
CA ARG A 643 -40.64 63.85 -6.59
C ARG A 643 -39.40 64.37 -7.37
N PRO A 644 -39.52 65.42 -8.21
CA PRO A 644 -39.43 65.16 -9.66
C PRO A 644 -38.28 65.88 -10.38
N GLU A 645 -38.36 65.80 -11.72
CA GLU A 645 -37.60 66.51 -12.78
C GLU A 645 -37.40 68.02 -12.50
N ASP A 646 -36.43 68.72 -13.10
CA ASP A 646 -36.33 68.96 -14.56
C ASP A 646 -34.96 69.58 -15.00
N GLN A 647 -34.79 69.72 -16.33
CA GLN A 647 -33.89 70.60 -17.09
C GLN A 647 -32.53 70.06 -17.59
N LEU A 648 -32.65 69.56 -18.82
CA LEU A 648 -31.66 69.54 -19.90
C LEU A 648 -30.78 70.80 -19.99
N ASN A 649 -29.50 70.64 -20.37
CA ASN A 649 -29.00 71.18 -21.65
C ASN A 649 -27.64 70.62 -22.08
N ARG A 650 -27.30 70.81 -23.37
CA ARG A 650 -26.05 70.38 -24.04
C ARG A 650 -25.19 71.60 -24.46
N LEU A 651 -23.98 71.29 -24.99
CA LEU A 651 -23.05 72.17 -25.74
C LEU A 651 -22.11 73.05 -24.88
N ALA A 652 -20.88 73.37 -25.28
CA ALA A 652 -19.94 72.75 -26.23
C ALA A 652 -18.52 73.38 -26.10
N HIS A 653 -17.50 72.72 -26.69
CA HIS A 653 -16.16 73.23 -27.04
C HIS A 653 -15.10 73.55 -25.96
N ASN A 654 -14.03 72.75 -25.98
CA ASN A 654 -12.65 73.12 -26.34
C ASN A 654 -12.09 74.52 -25.96
N VAL A 655 -10.88 74.57 -25.36
CA VAL A 655 -9.61 75.01 -26.03
C VAL A 655 -8.40 75.06 -25.07
N SER A 656 -7.25 74.60 -25.59
CA SER A 656 -5.81 74.88 -25.27
C SER A 656 -5.32 75.39 -23.90
N LEU A 657 -4.25 74.72 -23.45
CA LEU A 657 -3.11 75.23 -22.66
C LEU A 657 -2.68 76.69 -22.95
N LYS A 658 -2.20 77.41 -21.91
CA LYS A 658 -0.76 77.74 -21.71
C LYS A 658 -0.42 78.58 -20.45
N ASN A 659 0.52 78.04 -19.66
CA ASN A 659 1.73 78.65 -19.05
C ASN A 659 1.80 80.02 -18.33
N ASN A 660 2.62 79.99 -17.27
CA ASN A 660 3.52 81.03 -16.70
C ASN A 660 2.95 82.14 -15.79
N GLY A 661 3.68 82.41 -14.69
CA GLY A 661 3.60 83.68 -13.94
C GLY A 661 3.74 83.57 -12.42
N SER A 662 4.97 83.49 -11.89
CA SER A 662 5.25 83.68 -10.45
C SER A 662 5.53 85.15 -10.13
N PHE A 663 5.18 85.62 -8.92
CA PHE A 663 5.91 86.68 -8.21
C PHE A 663 5.61 86.62 -6.70
N ASN A 664 6.42 87.32 -5.90
CA ASN A 664 6.60 87.14 -4.45
C ASN A 664 6.36 88.44 -3.65
N SER A 665 6.46 88.36 -2.31
CA SER A 665 6.47 89.47 -1.31
C SER A 665 5.06 89.87 -0.78
N THR A 666 4.86 90.29 0.49
CA THR A 666 5.80 90.75 1.56
C THR A 666 5.34 90.35 2.99
N LYS A 667 6.25 90.40 3.96
CA LYS A 667 6.10 90.23 5.44
C LYS A 667 6.14 91.61 6.17
N PRO A 668 6.16 91.77 7.53
CA PRO A 668 5.80 90.88 8.65
C PRO A 668 4.90 91.55 9.73
N THR A 669 4.54 90.81 10.80
CA THR A 669 4.56 91.32 12.20
C THR A 669 4.76 90.17 13.20
N GLU A 670 5.34 90.47 14.36
CA GLU A 670 5.70 89.55 15.47
C GLU A 670 4.55 89.46 16.52
N ASP A 671 4.46 88.57 17.50
CA ASP A 671 5.32 87.47 18.03
C ASP A 671 4.40 86.47 18.85
N LEU A 672 4.78 85.41 19.61
CA LEU A 672 6.02 84.76 20.08
C LEU A 672 5.78 83.24 20.31
N ARG A 673 6.86 82.44 20.33
CA ARG A 673 7.09 81.17 21.09
C ARG A 673 5.97 80.10 21.23
N ARG A 674 6.19 78.95 20.55
CA ARG A 674 6.92 77.80 21.15
C ARG A 674 7.43 76.85 20.06
N GLU A 675 8.54 76.18 20.30
CA GLU A 675 9.21 75.35 19.28
C GLU A 675 8.50 74.01 19.04
N LYS A 676 8.40 73.61 17.77
CA LYS A 676 8.24 72.21 17.32
C LYS A 676 9.49 71.83 16.52
N ARG A 677 10.03 70.63 16.75
CA ARG A 677 11.00 70.01 15.84
C ARG A 677 10.27 69.25 14.73
N GLN A 678 10.94 69.10 13.60
CA GLN A 678 10.48 68.30 12.47
C GLN A 678 10.70 66.81 12.73
N ASP A 679 9.77 66.00 12.25
CA ASP A 679 10.01 64.67 11.69
C ASP A 679 9.54 64.74 10.23
N ASP A 680 10.35 64.28 9.28
CA ASP A 680 10.07 64.46 7.85
C ASP A 680 9.10 63.39 7.31
N TYR A 681 7.98 63.85 6.75
CA TYR A 681 6.88 63.01 6.27
C TYR A 681 7.06 62.65 4.80
N TYR A 682 7.48 61.41 4.50
CA TYR A 682 7.54 60.90 3.13
C TYR A 682 6.16 60.44 2.64
N GLU A 683 5.49 61.33 1.90
CA GLU A 683 4.17 61.13 1.32
C GLU A 683 4.24 60.26 0.04
N TYR A 684 3.95 58.96 0.16
CA TYR A 684 3.93 58.06 -1.01
C TYR A 684 2.67 58.30 -1.86
N SER A 685 2.86 58.80 -3.08
CA SER A 685 1.76 59.20 -3.97
C SER A 685 0.98 58.00 -4.53
N SER A 686 -0.32 57.93 -4.24
CA SER A 686 -1.23 56.91 -4.77
C SER A 686 -1.64 57.19 -6.21
N PHE A 687 -1.38 56.23 -7.12
CA PHE A 687 -1.87 56.28 -8.49
C PHE A 687 -3.24 55.59 -8.61
N HIS A 688 -4.28 56.34 -8.98
CA HIS A 688 -5.63 55.83 -9.24
C HIS A 688 -5.92 55.72 -10.76
N PRO A 689 -6.41 54.56 -11.25
CA PRO A 689 -7.16 54.47 -12.50
C PRO A 689 -8.66 54.52 -12.22
N LEU A 690 -9.28 55.69 -12.38
CA LEU A 690 -10.74 55.87 -12.26
C LEU A 690 -11.44 55.50 -13.59
N HIS A 691 -11.75 54.23 -13.81
CA HIS A 691 -12.87 53.77 -14.65
C HIS A 691 -13.15 52.27 -14.51
N GLY A 692 -14.36 51.90 -14.08
CA GLY A 692 -14.87 50.53 -14.21
C GLY A 692 -15.69 50.34 -15.50
N PRO A 693 -15.39 49.35 -16.35
CA PRO A 693 -16.23 48.98 -17.48
C PRO A 693 -17.40 48.05 -17.07
N ASN A 694 -18.40 47.93 -17.93
CA ASN A 694 -19.56 47.06 -17.72
C ASN A 694 -19.21 45.57 -17.86
N GLN A 695 -20.00 44.71 -17.21
CA GLN A 695 -19.94 43.25 -17.39
C GLN A 695 -20.29 42.84 -18.83
N ARG A 696 -19.27 42.60 -19.67
CA ARG A 696 -19.32 41.64 -20.81
C ARG A 696 -17.97 41.31 -21.45
N ASP A 697 -17.00 42.21 -21.39
CA ASP A 697 -15.64 41.97 -21.91
C ASP A 697 -14.68 41.72 -20.74
N SER A 698 -14.36 40.44 -20.46
CA SER A 698 -13.51 40.05 -19.31
C SER A 698 -12.60 38.84 -19.60
N GLU A 699 -12.15 38.70 -20.84
CA GLU A 699 -10.92 37.95 -21.15
C GLU A 699 -9.77 38.95 -21.34
N SER A 700 -8.55 38.57 -20.95
CA SER A 700 -7.31 39.36 -21.16
C SER A 700 -7.14 40.67 -20.36
N ILE A 701 -7.48 40.67 -19.06
CA ILE A 701 -6.68 41.41 -18.07
C ILE A 701 -6.21 40.39 -17.02
N ALA A 702 -4.90 40.21 -16.90
CA ALA A 702 -4.34 39.37 -15.83
C ALA A 702 -4.48 40.10 -14.50
N TYR A 703 -4.94 39.38 -13.46
CA TYR A 703 -5.02 39.95 -12.11
C TYR A 703 -3.62 40.37 -11.63
N PHE A 704 -3.49 41.63 -11.23
CA PHE A 704 -2.25 42.22 -10.77
C PHE A 704 -2.21 42.16 -9.24
N PHE A 705 -1.34 41.32 -8.68
CA PHE A 705 -1.04 41.25 -7.25
C PHE A 705 0.23 42.09 -6.98
N PRO A 706 0.13 43.28 -6.33
CA PRO A 706 1.27 44.18 -6.18
C PRO A 706 2.47 43.57 -5.46
N GLU A 707 2.22 42.69 -4.49
CA GLU A 707 3.22 42.07 -3.63
C GLU A 707 4.17 41.13 -4.37
N ASP A 708 3.78 40.58 -5.53
CA ASP A 708 4.67 39.80 -6.40
C ASP A 708 5.83 40.65 -6.98
N TYR A 709 5.69 41.99 -6.97
CA TYR A 709 6.65 42.95 -7.54
C TYR A 709 7.44 43.74 -6.47
N PHE A 710 7.41 43.32 -5.20
CA PHE A 710 8.04 44.05 -4.10
C PHE A 710 9.54 43.71 -3.94
N GLU A 711 10.42 44.57 -4.43
CA GLU A 711 11.89 44.44 -4.33
C GLU A 711 12.50 45.05 -3.03
N GLY A 712 11.66 45.40 -2.04
CA GLY A 712 12.09 46.14 -0.84
C GLY A 712 12.65 45.28 0.30
N ILE A 713 13.63 45.82 1.03
CA ILE A 713 14.12 45.20 2.28
C ILE A 713 13.17 45.57 3.43
N ARG A 714 12.52 44.56 4.03
CA ARG A 714 11.66 44.72 5.23
C ARG A 714 12.51 44.73 6.50
N THR A 715 12.50 45.84 7.23
CA THR A 715 13.28 45.99 8.46
C THR A 715 12.63 45.22 9.62
N LYS A 716 13.24 44.11 10.08
CA LYS A 716 12.84 43.44 11.32
C LYS A 716 13.24 44.31 12.52
N LEU A 717 12.26 44.95 13.16
CA LEU A 717 12.46 45.67 14.43
C LEU A 717 12.56 44.65 15.60
N PRO A 718 13.46 44.86 16.58
CA PRO A 718 13.66 43.90 17.65
C PRO A 718 12.43 43.84 18.58
N LEU A 719 11.84 42.66 18.69
CA LEU A 719 10.68 42.41 19.54
C LEU A 719 11.11 42.30 21.02
N THR A 720 10.46 43.06 21.89
CA THR A 720 10.77 43.10 23.34
C THR A 720 9.48 43.14 24.15
N TRP A 721 9.46 42.45 25.29
CA TRP A 721 8.39 42.60 26.28
C TRP A 721 8.70 43.75 27.25
N PRO A 722 7.72 44.57 27.68
CA PRO A 722 6.32 44.55 27.25
C PRO A 722 6.09 45.15 25.85
N THR A 723 4.95 44.80 25.25
CA THR A 723 4.48 45.25 23.94
C THR A 723 4.07 46.74 23.95
N PRO A 724 3.82 47.41 22.79
CA PRO A 724 3.32 48.79 22.76
C PRO A 724 2.12 49.09 23.68
N ASN A 725 1.16 48.17 23.76
CA ASN A 725 -0.06 48.26 24.57
C ASN A 725 0.15 47.82 26.03
N GLY A 726 1.38 47.44 26.41
CA GLY A 726 1.76 47.10 27.79
C GLY A 726 1.56 45.62 28.17
N LEU A 727 1.32 44.72 27.21
CA LEU A 727 1.22 43.30 27.47
C LEU A 727 2.59 42.74 27.91
N THR A 728 2.62 41.95 28.97
CA THR A 728 3.83 41.25 29.43
C THR A 728 3.83 39.80 28.94
N ALA A 729 5.00 39.17 28.84
CA ALA A 729 5.11 37.75 28.46
C ALA A 729 4.25 36.83 29.34
N THR A 730 4.22 37.09 30.66
CA THR A 730 3.35 36.38 31.61
C THR A 730 1.87 36.56 31.29
N LYS A 731 1.44 37.77 30.92
CA LYS A 731 0.03 38.05 30.61
C LYS A 731 -0.37 37.52 29.23
N ALA A 732 0.54 37.53 28.26
CA ALA A 732 0.37 36.83 26.99
C ALA A 732 0.19 35.33 27.22
N GLN A 733 1.03 34.70 28.06
CA GLN A 733 0.92 33.27 28.38
C GLN A 733 -0.42 32.92 29.06
N GLU A 734 -0.90 33.74 30.01
CA GLU A 734 -2.25 33.58 30.57
C GLU A 734 -3.34 33.63 29.50
N ILE A 735 -3.26 34.58 28.56
CA ILE A 735 -4.24 34.75 27.46
C ILE A 735 -4.19 33.54 26.51
N CYS A 736 -3.00 33.09 26.10
CA CYS A 736 -2.83 31.92 25.25
C CYS A 736 -3.41 30.65 25.88
N HIS A 737 -3.11 30.36 27.16
CA HIS A 737 -3.73 29.23 27.85
C HIS A 737 -5.25 29.39 28.00
N GLN A 738 -5.75 30.60 28.30
CA GLN A 738 -7.17 30.84 28.50
C GLN A 738 -7.99 30.72 27.21
N ILE A 739 -7.46 31.16 26.07
CA ILE A 739 -8.15 31.07 24.78
C ILE A 739 -7.95 29.69 24.14
N LEU A 740 -6.76 29.09 24.22
CA LEU A 740 -6.43 27.85 23.50
C LEU A 740 -6.67 26.60 24.36
N ALA A 741 -5.90 26.43 25.45
CA ALA A 741 -5.95 25.22 26.27
C ALA A 741 -7.27 25.05 27.03
N ASN A 742 -7.90 26.16 27.43
CA ASN A 742 -9.20 26.17 28.10
C ASN A 742 -10.40 26.29 27.14
N SER A 743 -10.19 26.31 25.81
CA SER A 743 -11.29 26.19 24.85
C SER A 743 -11.96 24.83 24.92
N THR A 744 -13.19 24.72 24.42
CA THR A 744 -13.91 23.44 24.32
C THR A 744 -13.10 22.39 23.54
N ILE A 745 -12.48 22.78 22.42
CA ILE A 745 -11.63 21.87 21.62
C ILE A 745 -10.33 21.54 22.37
N GLY A 746 -9.68 22.52 23.02
CA GLY A 746 -8.45 22.32 23.77
C GLY A 746 -8.60 21.42 25.00
N LEU A 747 -9.75 21.50 25.70
CA LEU A 747 -10.07 20.64 26.84
C LEU A 747 -10.48 19.23 26.41
N VAL A 748 -11.37 19.09 25.42
CA VAL A 748 -11.89 17.78 24.98
C VAL A 748 -10.84 17.00 24.18
N CYS A 749 -10.10 17.66 23.28
CA CYS A 749 -9.01 17.02 22.53
C CYS A 749 -7.67 16.98 23.28
N LYS A 750 -7.60 17.39 24.56
CA LYS A 750 -6.34 17.50 25.33
C LYS A 750 -5.45 16.25 25.25
N GLY A 751 -6.07 15.07 25.37
CA GLY A 751 -5.38 13.78 25.31
C GLY A 751 -4.88 13.39 23.90
N LEU A 752 -5.49 13.93 22.84
CA LEU A 752 -5.02 13.77 21.46
C LEU A 752 -3.91 14.76 21.13
N LEU A 753 -4.08 16.03 21.49
CA LEU A 753 -3.19 17.13 21.09
C LEU A 753 -1.82 17.03 21.78
N GLY A 754 -1.77 16.70 23.07
CA GLY A 754 -0.51 16.54 23.81
C GLY A 754 0.43 17.73 23.60
N LYS A 755 1.67 17.45 23.16
CA LYS A 755 2.70 18.47 22.85
C LYS A 755 2.27 19.54 21.84
N GLN A 756 1.31 19.25 20.95
CA GLN A 756 0.83 20.25 19.99
C GLN A 756 0.16 21.44 20.70
N MET A 757 -0.42 21.22 21.88
CA MET A 757 -0.97 22.31 22.68
C MET A 757 0.13 23.30 23.07
N ASP A 758 1.27 22.80 23.52
CA ASP A 758 2.44 23.60 23.90
C ASP A 758 2.98 24.36 22.67
N GLU A 759 3.16 23.67 21.54
CA GLU A 759 3.61 24.27 20.28
C GLU A 759 2.69 25.40 19.76
N VAL A 760 1.37 25.25 19.89
CA VAL A 760 0.38 26.26 19.46
C VAL A 760 0.25 27.42 20.47
N ILE A 761 0.57 27.18 21.74
CA ILE A 761 0.76 28.27 22.73
C ILE A 761 2.03 29.06 22.40
N ASP A 762 3.12 28.40 22.00
CA ASP A 762 4.34 29.05 21.53
C ASP A 762 4.18 29.74 20.16
N ILE A 763 3.15 29.41 19.37
CA ILE A 763 2.72 30.25 18.24
C ILE A 763 2.07 31.52 18.79
N CYS A 764 0.98 31.38 19.56
CA CYS A 764 0.25 32.49 20.18
C CYS A 764 1.13 33.52 20.92
N LEU A 765 2.21 33.08 21.58
CA LEU A 765 3.16 33.97 22.24
C LEU A 765 3.95 34.86 21.26
N LEU A 766 4.29 34.37 20.06
CA LEU A 766 4.90 35.17 19.00
C LEU A 766 3.88 36.11 18.35
N ASP A 767 2.69 35.61 17.96
CA ASP A 767 1.58 36.43 17.43
C ASP A 767 1.32 37.64 18.35
N LEU A 768 1.19 37.41 19.66
CA LEU A 768 0.95 38.46 20.64
C LEU A 768 2.15 39.40 20.83
N GLN A 769 3.39 38.92 20.71
CA GLN A 769 4.58 39.77 20.78
C GLN A 769 4.73 40.69 19.55
N LEU A 770 4.27 40.21 18.39
CA LEU A 770 4.49 40.81 17.07
C LEU A 770 3.32 41.70 16.62
N LYS A 771 2.08 41.25 16.82
CA LYS A 771 0.84 41.99 16.47
C LYS A 771 0.35 42.90 17.60
N ASP A 772 0.54 42.48 18.86
CA ASP A 772 0.00 43.14 20.06
C ASP A 772 -1.55 43.30 20.06
N ASP A 773 -2.23 42.35 19.42
CA ASP A 773 -3.69 42.30 19.25
C ASP A 773 -4.21 40.89 19.60
N VAL A 774 -5.05 40.80 20.62
CA VAL A 774 -5.59 39.54 21.16
C VAL A 774 -6.60 38.88 20.21
N ALA A 775 -7.15 39.61 19.23
CA ALA A 775 -8.08 39.04 18.25
C ALA A 775 -7.47 37.89 17.42
N TRP A 776 -6.15 37.88 17.23
CA TRP A 776 -5.44 36.88 16.43
C TRP A 776 -5.43 35.50 17.07
N VAL A 777 -5.45 35.40 18.41
CA VAL A 777 -5.39 34.10 19.12
C VAL A 777 -6.58 33.19 18.76
N GLY A 778 -7.73 33.77 18.41
CA GLY A 778 -8.92 33.04 17.93
C GLY A 778 -8.76 32.37 16.54
N ALA A 779 -7.68 32.66 15.81
CA ALA A 779 -7.32 31.96 14.58
C ALA A 779 -6.77 30.56 14.86
N LEU A 780 -5.95 30.40 15.92
CA LEU A 780 -5.24 29.17 16.22
C LEU A 780 -6.17 28.05 16.73
N ILE A 781 -7.40 28.39 17.13
CA ILE A 781 -8.49 27.42 17.35
C ILE A 781 -8.70 26.53 16.12
N ALA A 782 -8.63 27.10 14.90
CA ALA A 782 -8.82 26.33 13.68
C ALA A 782 -7.70 25.30 13.42
N LEU A 783 -6.47 25.60 13.85
CA LEU A 783 -5.35 24.66 13.84
C LEU A 783 -5.59 23.50 14.83
N LEU A 784 -6.10 23.80 16.04
CA LEU A 784 -6.46 22.79 17.03
C LEU A 784 -7.63 21.90 16.57
N GLU A 785 -8.63 22.47 15.87
CA GLU A 785 -9.73 21.70 15.24
C GLU A 785 -9.22 20.76 14.16
N ASN A 786 -8.40 21.26 13.22
CA ASN A 786 -7.87 20.48 12.11
C ASN A 786 -6.94 19.35 12.61
N GLU A 787 -6.09 19.64 13.61
CA GLU A 787 -5.23 18.62 14.22
C GLU A 787 -6.00 17.61 15.09
N CYS A 788 -7.04 18.04 15.80
CA CYS A 788 -7.90 17.11 16.54
C CYS A 788 -8.67 16.18 15.59
N GLU A 789 -9.21 16.69 14.48
CA GLU A 789 -9.79 15.86 13.42
C GLU A 789 -8.76 14.87 12.88
N ARG A 790 -7.54 15.33 12.53
CA ARG A 790 -6.45 14.45 12.08
C ARG A 790 -6.17 13.32 13.07
N ARG A 791 -6.06 13.64 14.37
CA ARG A 791 -5.69 12.65 15.40
C ARG A 791 -6.83 11.72 15.79
N VAL A 792 -8.10 12.17 15.81
CA VAL A 792 -9.24 11.29 16.11
C VAL A 792 -9.57 10.33 14.95
N LEU A 793 -9.38 10.77 13.70
CA LEU A 793 -9.52 9.91 12.52
C LEU A 793 -8.30 8.99 12.34
N GLY A 794 -7.09 9.46 12.61
CA GLY A 794 -5.87 8.66 12.50
C GLY A 794 -5.75 7.56 13.56
N ASN A 795 -6.28 7.77 14.77
CA ASN A 795 -6.22 6.82 15.89
C ASN A 795 -7.53 6.04 16.10
N ARG A 796 -8.24 5.68 15.02
CA ARG A 796 -9.56 5.00 15.00
C ARG A 796 -9.77 3.85 15.98
N ASN A 797 -8.70 3.15 16.42
CA ASN A 797 -8.77 1.96 17.28
C ASN A 797 -7.74 1.93 18.43
N ARG A 798 -7.33 3.08 18.99
CA ARG A 798 -6.53 3.12 20.24
C ARG A 798 -7.36 3.67 21.41
N GLU A 799 -7.45 2.92 22.50
CA GLU A 799 -8.03 3.42 23.75
C GLU A 799 -7.17 4.59 24.30
N PHE A 800 -7.82 5.72 24.62
CA PHE A 800 -7.14 6.96 25.02
C PHE A 800 -6.67 6.95 26.48
N HIS A 801 -5.72 6.07 26.80
CA HIS A 801 -5.10 5.96 28.12
C HIS A 801 -4.07 7.06 28.37
N VAL A 802 -4.54 8.21 28.85
CA VAL A 802 -3.72 9.19 29.57
C VAL A 802 -4.01 9.04 31.07
N GLY A 803 -2.97 8.88 31.89
CA GLY A 803 -3.11 8.36 33.26
C GLY A 803 -3.96 9.21 34.21
N ASN A 804 -4.79 8.52 35.00
CA ASN A 804 -5.53 9.02 36.17
C ASN A 804 -6.46 10.25 35.98
N GLN A 805 -6.77 10.66 34.75
CA GLN A 805 -7.95 11.50 34.46
C GLN A 805 -8.86 10.78 33.46
N PRO A 806 -10.19 10.96 33.54
CA PRO A 806 -11.08 10.51 32.47
C PRO A 806 -10.75 11.30 31.20
N SER A 807 -10.23 10.60 30.19
CA SER A 807 -10.15 11.13 28.84
C SER A 807 -11.56 11.30 28.27
N ALA A 808 -11.78 12.36 27.48
CA ALA A 808 -13.04 12.54 26.78
C ALA A 808 -13.29 11.35 25.83
N THR A 809 -14.54 10.91 25.76
CA THR A 809 -14.94 9.82 24.87
C THR A 809 -14.79 10.25 23.41
N GLN A 810 -14.63 9.27 22.51
CA GLN A 810 -14.58 9.53 21.08
C GLN A 810 -15.88 10.21 20.59
N GLU A 811 -17.03 9.90 21.19
CA GLU A 811 -18.31 10.55 20.89
C GLU A 811 -18.35 12.03 21.30
N GLU A 812 -17.74 12.40 22.43
CA GLU A 812 -17.60 13.81 22.84
C GLU A 812 -16.65 14.58 21.91
N ILE A 813 -15.52 13.98 21.52
CA ILE A 813 -14.56 14.59 20.58
C ILE A 813 -15.22 14.85 19.21
N LEU A 814 -15.88 13.84 18.65
CA LEU A 814 -16.66 13.98 17.40
C LEU A 814 -17.82 14.97 17.56
N THR A 815 -18.41 15.08 18.75
CA THR A 815 -19.49 16.05 19.01
C THR A 815 -18.99 17.48 19.16
N VAL A 816 -17.75 17.73 19.61
CA VAL A 816 -17.16 19.10 19.57
C VAL A 816 -16.74 19.49 18.15
N LEU A 817 -16.15 18.57 17.37
CA LEU A 817 -15.78 18.82 15.97
C LEU A 817 -17.00 19.05 15.06
N ARG A 818 -18.15 18.46 15.40
CA ARG A 818 -19.45 18.71 14.77
C ARG A 818 -20.14 19.97 15.32
N CYS A 819 -20.19 20.04 16.64
CA CYS A 819 -20.77 21.02 17.56
C CYS A 819 -19.81 22.07 18.19
N PRO A 820 -19.13 22.99 17.48
CA PRO A 820 -18.19 23.94 18.10
C PRO A 820 -18.77 24.67 19.32
N ALA A 821 -17.98 24.72 20.40
CA ALA A 821 -18.36 25.26 21.71
C ALA A 821 -19.71 24.74 22.27
N PHE A 822 -20.17 23.56 21.83
CA PHE A 822 -21.53 23.04 22.08
C PHE A 822 -22.63 24.06 21.74
N CYS A 823 -22.45 24.80 20.63
CA CYS A 823 -23.31 25.89 20.19
C CYS A 823 -23.48 27.02 21.23
N ASN A 824 -22.51 27.19 22.13
CA ASN A 824 -22.52 28.11 23.27
C ASN A 824 -23.80 28.04 24.15
N GLY A 825 -24.55 26.93 24.10
CA GLY A 825 -25.87 26.79 24.72
C GLY A 825 -27.03 27.53 24.01
N ASN A 826 -26.75 28.27 22.93
CA ASN A 826 -27.68 29.14 22.20
C ASN A 826 -28.21 28.50 20.90
N GLY A 827 -28.11 27.18 20.78
CA GLY A 827 -28.59 26.41 19.63
C GLY A 827 -28.61 24.91 19.89
N GLN A 828 -29.23 24.18 18.97
CA GLN A 828 -29.25 22.72 18.97
C GLN A 828 -28.12 22.18 18.07
N CYS A 829 -27.35 21.22 18.58
CA CYS A 829 -26.36 20.51 17.76
C CYS A 829 -27.06 19.49 16.85
N THR A 830 -26.85 19.59 15.54
CA THR A 830 -27.44 18.72 14.51
C THR A 830 -26.35 17.94 13.78
N GLU A 831 -26.72 17.03 12.87
CA GLU A 831 -25.72 16.32 12.05
C GLU A 831 -24.88 17.24 11.15
N LEU A 832 -25.42 18.40 10.75
CA LEU A 832 -24.75 19.42 9.92
C LEU A 832 -24.06 20.53 10.74
N GLY A 833 -24.04 20.41 12.07
CA GLY A 833 -23.51 21.42 12.98
C GLY A 833 -24.58 22.18 13.77
N CYS A 834 -24.25 23.37 14.27
CA CYS A 834 -25.15 24.14 15.13
C CYS A 834 -26.33 24.77 14.39
N GLN A 835 -27.54 24.58 14.93
CA GLN A 835 -28.76 25.30 14.55
C GLN A 835 -29.14 26.27 15.67
N CYS A 836 -28.85 27.56 15.48
CA CYS A 836 -29.06 28.60 16.50
C CYS A 836 -30.53 28.95 16.73
N PHE A 837 -30.85 29.43 17.92
CA PHE A 837 -32.16 30.01 18.23
C PHE A 837 -32.39 31.34 17.49
N GLU A 838 -33.63 31.83 17.44
CA GLU A 838 -34.01 32.98 16.60
C GLU A 838 -33.23 34.27 16.92
N ASP A 839 -32.77 34.43 18.16
CA ASP A 839 -31.98 35.56 18.64
C ASP A 839 -30.46 35.39 18.51
N HIS A 840 -29.95 34.24 18.02
CA HIS A 840 -28.51 33.97 17.89
C HIS A 840 -28.07 33.57 16.48
N SER A 841 -26.79 33.77 16.18
CA SER A 841 -26.15 33.58 14.88
C SER A 841 -24.64 33.32 15.08
N SER A 842 -23.88 33.20 13.99
CA SER A 842 -22.58 32.50 13.87
C SER A 842 -22.70 30.98 13.72
N TYR A 843 -21.58 30.33 13.38
CA TYR A 843 -21.48 28.87 13.19
C TYR A 843 -21.51 28.09 14.52
N ASP A 844 -21.29 28.79 15.64
CA ASP A 844 -21.27 28.31 17.02
C ASP A 844 -22.34 29.00 17.89
N CYS A 845 -23.23 29.80 17.31
CA CYS A 845 -24.32 30.52 17.98
C CYS A 845 -23.90 31.53 19.07
N ASN A 846 -22.68 32.07 18.97
CA ASN A 846 -22.13 33.06 19.91
C ASN A 846 -22.63 34.49 19.64
N ILE A 847 -22.95 34.82 18.38
CA ILE A 847 -23.31 36.19 17.98
C ILE A 847 -24.82 36.41 18.13
N ALA A 848 -25.23 37.08 19.21
CA ALA A 848 -26.60 37.56 19.37
C ALA A 848 -27.00 38.52 18.23
N LYS A 849 -28.16 38.30 17.63
CA LYS A 849 -28.73 39.16 16.59
C LYS A 849 -29.26 40.45 17.22
N SER A 850 -28.86 41.61 16.70
CA SER A 850 -29.50 42.88 17.05
C SER A 850 -30.97 42.90 16.59
N LYS A 851 -31.84 43.47 17.41
CA LYS A 851 -33.27 43.69 17.12
C LYS A 851 -33.49 45.05 16.46
#